data_AF-A0A6P1QVW7-F1
#
_entry.id   AF-A0A6P1QVW7-F1
#
_cell.length_a   1.000
_cell.length_b   1.000
_cell.length_c   1.000
_cell.angle_alpha   90.00
_cell.angle_beta   90.00
_cell.angle_gamma   90.00
#
_symmetry.space_group_name_H-M   'P 1'
#
loop_
_entity.id
_entity.type
_entity.pdbx_description
1 polymer ?
#
loop_
_entity_poly.entity_id
_entity_poly.type
_entity_poly.pdbx_seq_one_letter_code
_entity_poly.pdbx_strand_id
1 'polypeptide(L)'
;MQIQTVVVNGPLALRMRRLDAAREGATGRQILTLPLLAARLAGGFITPASAEILYPAIREALEAGGYEDIDKVSQLPGMPVAVLSALRDWWDMEIPASFPDNARLRDFTLLERRVRGALPSGMLSPPDLVKTALERVSFAPKLVGAIIIQDIPDIKAVWRPLIQALCDVVPVRWIASQHSRRAWFAGEIETRSPGAALLGSADLCADPRNEVREALRWARGLVAGGKASPHEIAISAASPAAWDDAFLVLSREAGLAVHFTHGIPALATREGQACAALADILLRGLSQERVRLLFARLPRSLAKESLPSDWAKGLRRSAALTSPGLWRHALEQTRGERANGELAERAVLPILEDLACGIASADVVGRRLLKGPALTLWRDALRMAPPQAIELSLQALRVADGREPGNSIAWGPARHVAAAPRAHVRLIGLDANAWPRRSSENPLLPQHLLGQLRLPSAEAAEGDQMMHDIILSQSTNYTLSRAYRSATGSLQAASTLWPKERESVVGRSAIPVHAFSESDRLYARPADAGKDPQVRASRACWHAWWDGEQHTAHDGRVRPDHPLVVDALAEVQSTTSLHRLLCDPLGFIWEYALHWREPNLDPQPLALDHRAFGELVHALIGGVLRDGTPQNVDEIDIALEREAVRLTESWPITRAVPPGLLWRHTVEMARERALRGLRDALGEPRGTSWTELSFGEPRDGPHPWATLSPVPIGQTGICFRGRIDRLDEDAARGAAVITDYKVGTAPDRKKPVVFDRGAELQRVFYGLAAQSLLPDVRSVSSQLTYLKNDPARTLSLTDEELAKAIDQAVAFTAAGVHLQRKGQIAPGPAPAFFDSLSIALPADLESYRRVKRRLFAQVNSALDKLWSSP
;
A
#
# COMPACT_ATOMS: atom_id res chain seq x y z
N MET A 1 20.02 -39.14 38.70
CA MET A 1 20.00 -37.88 37.92
C MET A 1 19.23 -36.85 38.74
N GLN A 2 19.90 -35.83 39.26
CA GLN A 2 19.22 -34.79 40.03
C GLN A 2 18.52 -33.83 39.07
N ILE A 3 17.20 -33.65 39.25
CA ILE A 3 16.41 -32.71 38.46
C ILE A 3 16.59 -31.33 39.08
N GLN A 4 16.81 -30.33 38.22
CA GLN A 4 16.87 -28.92 38.61
C GLN A 4 16.05 -28.11 37.62
N THR A 5 15.24 -27.17 38.12
CA THR A 5 14.39 -26.32 37.30
C THR A 5 14.86 -24.88 37.36
N VAL A 6 15.04 -24.26 36.19
CA VAL A 6 15.29 -22.82 36.05
C VAL A 6 14.03 -22.17 35.51
N VAL A 7 13.49 -21.23 36.27
CA VAL A 7 12.28 -20.47 35.93
C VAL A 7 12.70 -19.11 35.39
N VAL A 8 12.20 -18.78 34.19
CA VAL A 8 12.53 -17.53 33.48
C VAL A 8 11.26 -16.83 32.99
N ASN A 9 11.41 -15.55 32.64
CA ASN A 9 10.32 -14.75 32.08
C ASN A 9 10.65 -14.28 30.64
N GLY A 10 9.70 -14.47 29.74
CA GLY A 10 9.78 -14.00 28.35
C GLY A 10 10.58 -14.90 27.39
N PRO A 11 10.38 -14.69 26.08
CA PRO A 11 10.95 -15.53 25.02
C PRO A 11 12.48 -15.43 24.92
N LEU A 12 13.05 -14.25 25.15
CA LEU A 12 14.50 -14.03 25.09
C LEU A 12 15.22 -14.84 26.17
N ALA A 13 14.80 -14.71 27.43
CA ALA A 13 15.40 -15.43 28.56
C ALA A 13 15.26 -16.95 28.40
N LEU A 14 14.09 -17.42 27.96
CA LEU A 14 13.83 -18.84 27.69
C LEU A 14 14.81 -19.41 26.66
N ARG A 15 15.07 -18.70 25.57
CA ARG A 15 16.00 -19.16 24.54
C ARG A 15 17.46 -19.07 24.97
N MET A 16 17.84 -17.96 25.61
CA MET A 16 19.21 -17.80 26.12
C MET A 16 19.57 -18.86 27.15
N ARG A 17 18.70 -19.15 28.13
CA ARG A 17 18.99 -20.20 29.12
C ARG A 17 19.06 -21.60 28.53
N ARG A 18 18.27 -21.88 27.49
CA ARG A 18 18.36 -23.16 26.76
C ARG A 18 19.70 -23.30 26.06
N LEU A 19 20.19 -22.20 25.47
CA LEU A 19 21.51 -22.16 24.86
C LEU A 19 22.63 -22.33 25.89
N ASP A 20 22.55 -21.64 27.04
CA ASP A 20 23.53 -21.78 28.13
C ASP A 20 23.59 -23.23 28.63
N ALA A 21 22.43 -23.84 28.91
CA ALA A 21 22.35 -25.23 29.34
C ALA A 21 22.91 -26.21 28.30
N ALA A 22 22.68 -25.96 27.01
CA ALA A 22 23.25 -26.75 25.93
C ALA A 22 24.78 -26.62 25.85
N ARG A 23 25.31 -25.41 26.02
CA ARG A 23 26.77 -25.15 26.07
C ARG A 23 27.45 -25.82 27.26
N GLU A 24 26.77 -25.85 28.40
CA GLU A 24 27.24 -26.50 29.63
C GLU A 24 27.11 -28.04 29.59
N GLY A 25 26.45 -28.62 28.58
CA GLY A 25 26.14 -30.04 28.56
C GLY A 25 25.24 -30.48 29.73
N ALA A 26 24.41 -29.57 30.23
CA ALA A 26 23.65 -29.77 31.46
C ALA A 26 22.55 -30.84 31.28
N THR A 27 22.75 -32.02 31.85
CA THR A 27 21.74 -33.09 31.89
C THR A 27 20.81 -32.93 33.08
N GLY A 28 19.48 -32.97 32.87
CA GLY A 28 18.49 -32.94 33.96
C GLY A 28 18.03 -31.54 34.37
N ARG A 29 18.50 -30.51 33.66
CA ARG A 29 18.03 -29.13 33.83
C ARG A 29 16.77 -28.88 32.99
N GLN A 30 15.69 -28.51 33.65
CA GLN A 30 14.45 -28.05 33.04
C GLN A 30 14.46 -26.53 32.97
N ILE A 31 14.00 -25.95 31.85
CA ILE A 31 13.90 -24.50 31.70
C ILE A 31 12.47 -24.16 31.33
N LEU A 32 11.76 -23.58 32.28
CA LEU A 32 10.32 -23.38 32.26
C LEU A 32 9.98 -21.91 32.51
N THR A 33 8.79 -21.50 32.06
CA THR A 33 8.15 -20.27 32.56
C THR A 33 7.26 -20.62 33.75
N LEU A 34 6.79 -19.63 34.52
CA LEU A 34 5.88 -19.86 35.65
C LEU A 34 4.62 -20.67 35.27
N PRO A 35 3.91 -20.37 34.17
CA PRO A 35 2.80 -21.22 33.73
C PRO A 35 3.21 -22.66 33.40
N LEU A 36 4.38 -22.87 32.81
CA LEU A 36 4.86 -24.23 32.49
C LEU A 36 5.28 -25.00 33.74
N LEU A 37 5.87 -24.33 34.74
CA LEU A 37 6.17 -24.91 36.04
C LEU A 37 4.87 -25.38 36.73
N ALA A 38 3.87 -24.52 36.79
CA ALA A 38 2.58 -24.85 37.39
C ALA A 38 1.88 -25.99 36.63
N ALA A 39 1.89 -26.00 35.30
CA ALA A 39 1.36 -27.09 34.50
C ALA A 39 2.06 -28.42 34.76
N ARG A 40 3.39 -28.40 34.89
CA ARG A 40 4.19 -29.59 35.19
C ARG A 40 3.80 -30.24 36.53
N LEU A 41 3.47 -29.42 37.53
CA LEU A 41 3.00 -29.87 38.84
C LEU A 41 1.52 -30.29 38.83
N ALA A 42 0.67 -29.53 38.11
CA ALA A 42 -0.76 -29.81 37.97
C ALA A 42 -1.01 -31.16 37.28
N GLY A 43 -0.19 -31.56 36.30
CA GLY A 43 -0.20 -32.90 35.73
C GLY A 43 0.32 -32.98 34.30
N GLY A 44 0.74 -34.18 33.86
CA GLY A 44 1.39 -34.38 32.55
C GLY A 44 0.54 -34.06 31.31
N PHE A 45 -0.78 -34.02 31.44
CA PHE A 45 -1.72 -33.68 30.37
C PHE A 45 -2.30 -32.26 30.51
N ILE A 46 -1.90 -31.51 31.55
CA ILE A 46 -2.37 -30.15 31.78
C ILE A 46 -1.48 -29.16 31.04
N THR A 47 -2.10 -28.17 30.41
CA THR A 47 -1.41 -27.07 29.73
C THR A 47 -2.01 -25.72 30.15
N PRO A 48 -1.21 -24.63 30.16
CA PRO A 48 -1.75 -23.30 30.39
C PRO A 48 -2.60 -22.88 29.19
N ALA A 49 -3.74 -22.23 29.45
CA ALA A 49 -4.60 -21.69 28.39
C ALA A 49 -3.84 -20.68 27.51
N SER A 50 -3.64 -21.02 26.24
CA SER A 50 -2.99 -20.14 25.27
C SER A 50 -3.98 -19.11 24.73
N ALA A 51 -3.48 -18.03 24.10
CA ALA A 51 -4.33 -17.06 23.43
C ALA A 51 -5.22 -17.71 22.36
N GLU A 52 -4.70 -18.71 21.64
CA GLU A 52 -5.42 -19.44 20.59
C GLU A 52 -6.67 -20.17 21.12
N ILE A 53 -6.65 -20.58 22.39
CA ILE A 53 -7.76 -21.26 23.07
C ILE A 53 -8.67 -20.25 23.76
N LEU A 54 -8.10 -19.19 24.32
CA LEU A 54 -8.86 -18.14 25.01
C LEU A 54 -9.76 -17.36 24.05
N TYR A 55 -9.32 -17.05 22.83
CA TYR A 55 -10.13 -16.28 21.89
C TYR A 55 -11.47 -16.96 21.54
N PRO A 56 -11.51 -18.26 21.16
CA PRO A 56 -12.77 -18.99 21.00
C PRO A 56 -13.66 -18.98 22.26
N ALA A 57 -13.09 -19.25 23.44
CA ALA A 57 -13.83 -19.25 24.70
C ALA A 57 -14.41 -17.86 25.04
N ILE A 58 -13.66 -16.79 24.77
CA ILE A 58 -14.12 -15.40 24.91
C ILE A 58 -15.28 -15.10 23.97
N ARG A 59 -15.20 -15.55 22.72
CA ARG A 59 -16.28 -15.34 21.75
C ARG A 59 -17.55 -16.06 22.17
N GLU A 60 -17.45 -17.33 22.57
CA GLU A 60 -18.60 -18.09 23.08
C GLU A 60 -19.22 -17.39 24.31
N ALA A 61 -18.39 -16.92 25.24
CA ALA A 61 -18.88 -16.17 26.40
C ALA A 61 -19.57 -14.85 26.01
N LEU A 62 -19.05 -14.11 25.03
CA LEU A 62 -19.67 -12.88 24.54
C LEU A 62 -20.99 -13.15 23.80
N GLU A 63 -21.04 -14.21 22.99
CA GLU A 63 -22.22 -14.63 22.23
C GLU A 63 -23.37 -15.12 23.13
N ALA A 64 -23.06 -15.65 24.32
CA ALA A 64 -24.06 -16.09 25.30
C ALA A 64 -24.96 -14.96 25.85
N GLY A 65 -24.52 -13.69 25.78
CA GLY A 65 -25.30 -12.51 26.18
C GLY A 65 -25.83 -12.49 27.62
N GLY A 66 -26.73 -11.55 27.93
CA GLY A 66 -27.33 -11.42 29.26
C GLY A 66 -26.44 -10.66 30.24
N TYR A 67 -25.69 -9.70 29.72
CA TYR A 67 -24.85 -8.77 30.48
C TYR A 67 -25.60 -7.44 30.64
N GLU A 68 -25.59 -6.86 31.85
CA GLU A 68 -26.30 -5.63 32.17
C GLU A 68 -25.73 -4.39 31.43
N ASP A 69 -24.41 -4.34 31.27
CA ASP A 69 -23.63 -3.22 30.76
C ASP A 69 -22.66 -3.61 29.62
N ILE A 70 -22.08 -4.82 29.65
CA ILE A 70 -21.19 -5.32 28.58
C ILE A 70 -21.96 -5.57 27.27
N ASP A 71 -23.26 -5.92 27.31
CA ASP A 71 -24.05 -6.25 26.11
C ASP A 71 -24.10 -5.10 25.09
N LYS A 72 -24.01 -3.86 25.57
CA LYS A 72 -24.01 -2.65 24.71
C LYS A 72 -22.81 -2.60 23.75
N VAL A 73 -21.72 -3.31 24.07
CA VAL A 73 -20.45 -3.25 23.35
C VAL A 73 -19.91 -4.63 22.96
N SER A 74 -20.64 -5.71 23.26
CA SER A 74 -20.19 -7.10 23.08
C SER A 74 -19.88 -7.45 21.62
N GLN A 75 -20.56 -6.80 20.67
CA GLN A 75 -20.42 -7.01 19.22
C GLN A 75 -19.32 -6.16 18.56
N LEU A 76 -18.62 -5.29 19.31
CA LEU A 76 -17.58 -4.45 18.73
C LEU A 76 -16.36 -5.31 18.32
N PRO A 77 -15.73 -5.04 17.16
CA PRO A 77 -14.62 -5.87 16.67
C PRO A 77 -13.41 -5.98 17.61
N GLY A 78 -13.15 -4.93 18.40
CA GLY A 78 -12.06 -4.91 19.39
C GLY A 78 -12.38 -5.61 20.71
N MET A 79 -13.63 -6.05 20.91
CA MET A 79 -14.10 -6.59 22.19
C MET A 79 -13.33 -7.85 22.63
N PRO A 80 -13.09 -8.86 21.77
CA PRO A 80 -12.33 -10.04 22.18
C PRO A 80 -10.91 -9.72 22.68
N VAL A 81 -10.25 -8.74 22.05
CA VAL A 81 -8.91 -8.28 22.45
C VAL A 81 -8.97 -7.53 23.78
N ALA A 82 -9.95 -6.66 23.97
CA ALA A 82 -10.16 -5.92 25.22
C ALA A 82 -10.45 -6.88 26.39
N VAL A 83 -11.31 -7.88 26.17
CA VAL A 83 -11.61 -8.94 27.15
C VAL A 83 -10.36 -9.73 27.50
N LEU A 84 -9.58 -10.19 26.51
CA LEU A 84 -8.35 -10.94 26.78
C LEU A 84 -7.36 -10.13 27.62
N SER A 85 -7.20 -8.84 27.32
CA SER A 85 -6.35 -7.94 28.11
C SER A 85 -6.87 -7.78 29.54
N ALA A 86 -8.18 -7.59 29.71
CA ALA A 86 -8.82 -7.47 31.02
C ALA A 86 -8.74 -8.75 31.85
N LEU A 87 -8.93 -9.93 31.24
CA LEU A 87 -8.77 -11.22 31.92
C LEU A 87 -7.34 -11.43 32.40
N ARG A 88 -6.33 -11.05 31.60
CA ARG A 88 -4.92 -11.14 32.02
C ARG A 88 -4.62 -10.23 33.20
N ASP A 89 -5.02 -8.96 33.12
CA ASP A 89 -4.86 -8.01 34.23
C ASP A 89 -5.58 -8.50 35.49
N TRP A 90 -6.81 -9.00 35.32
CA TRP A 90 -7.65 -9.52 36.40
C TRP A 90 -7.04 -10.74 37.08
N TRP A 91 -6.54 -11.70 36.30
CA TRP A 91 -5.89 -12.89 36.84
C TRP A 91 -4.53 -12.58 37.47
N ASP A 92 -3.80 -11.57 36.99
CA ASP A 92 -2.49 -11.20 37.57
C ASP A 92 -2.61 -10.36 38.85
N MET A 93 -3.80 -9.82 39.15
CA MET A 93 -4.11 -9.06 40.35
C MET A 93 -4.20 -9.95 41.59
N GLU A 94 -3.89 -9.39 42.76
CA GLU A 94 -4.17 -10.04 44.05
C GLU A 94 -5.68 -10.04 44.32
N ILE A 95 -6.26 -11.21 44.59
CA ILE A 95 -7.71 -11.35 44.79
C ILE A 95 -8.09 -10.66 46.12
N PRO A 96 -8.93 -9.61 46.10
CA PRO A 96 -9.36 -8.94 47.31
C PRO A 96 -10.43 -9.74 48.05
N ALA A 97 -10.63 -9.43 49.34
CA ALA A 97 -11.68 -10.05 50.16
C ALA A 97 -13.11 -9.65 49.71
N SER A 98 -13.26 -8.49 49.07
CA SER A 98 -14.53 -8.02 48.52
C SER A 98 -14.32 -7.20 47.23
N PHE A 99 -15.31 -7.21 46.36
CA PHE A 99 -15.31 -6.44 45.11
C PHE A 99 -16.30 -5.28 45.20
N PRO A 100 -16.01 -4.11 44.58
CA PRO A 100 -17.02 -3.06 44.40
C PRO A 100 -18.23 -3.61 43.65
N ASP A 101 -19.43 -3.24 44.09
CA ASP A 101 -20.66 -3.66 43.45
C ASP A 101 -21.07 -2.67 42.34
N ASN A 102 -20.88 -3.07 41.09
CA ASN A 102 -21.39 -2.35 39.93
C ASN A 102 -21.69 -3.32 38.77
N ALA A 103 -22.59 -2.89 37.87
CA ALA A 103 -23.05 -3.68 36.73
C ALA A 103 -21.90 -4.24 35.88
N ARG A 104 -20.90 -3.40 35.56
CA ARG A 104 -19.75 -3.79 34.73
C ARG A 104 -18.91 -4.89 35.36
N LEU A 105 -18.66 -4.84 36.68
CA LEU A 105 -17.92 -5.89 37.39
C LEU A 105 -18.73 -7.18 37.54
N ARG A 106 -20.05 -7.08 37.77
CA ARG A 106 -20.93 -8.26 37.76
C ARG A 106 -20.92 -8.96 36.41
N ASP A 107 -20.98 -8.19 35.33
CA ASP A 107 -20.87 -8.74 33.98
C ASP A 107 -19.50 -9.33 33.70
N PHE A 108 -18.43 -8.64 34.09
CA PHE A 108 -17.07 -9.13 33.86
C PHE A 108 -16.78 -10.42 34.63
N THR A 109 -17.26 -10.54 35.87
CA THR A 109 -17.11 -11.78 36.66
C THR A 109 -17.98 -12.93 36.11
N LEU A 110 -19.16 -12.63 35.58
CA LEU A 110 -19.96 -13.60 34.83
C LEU A 110 -19.24 -14.05 33.55
N LEU A 111 -18.68 -13.10 32.80
CA LEU A 111 -17.92 -13.36 31.59
C LEU A 111 -16.69 -14.23 31.90
N GLU A 112 -15.90 -13.88 32.92
CA GLU A 112 -14.71 -14.64 33.34
C GLU A 112 -15.07 -16.09 33.70
N ARG A 113 -16.18 -16.30 34.41
CA ARG A 113 -16.68 -17.63 34.74
C ARG A 113 -17.07 -18.43 33.50
N ARG A 114 -17.76 -17.80 32.54
CA ARG A 114 -18.15 -18.44 31.28
C ARG A 114 -16.92 -18.80 30.43
N VAL A 115 -15.93 -17.90 30.34
CA VAL A 115 -14.67 -18.16 29.64
C VAL A 115 -13.95 -19.36 30.26
N ARG A 116 -13.85 -19.42 31.59
CA ARG A 116 -13.25 -20.57 32.28
C ARG A 116 -14.02 -21.87 32.08
N GLY A 117 -15.36 -21.80 32.06
CA GLY A 117 -16.22 -22.96 31.80
C GLY A 117 -16.14 -23.49 30.36
N ALA A 118 -15.82 -22.63 29.39
CA ALA A 118 -15.66 -22.98 27.98
C ALA A 118 -14.26 -23.51 27.63
N LEU A 119 -13.30 -23.51 28.58
CA LEU A 119 -11.97 -24.04 28.31
C LEU A 119 -12.01 -25.57 28.09
N PRO A 120 -11.31 -26.10 27.07
CA PRO A 120 -11.19 -27.54 26.87
C PRO A 120 -10.59 -28.26 28.08
N SER A 121 -10.96 -29.53 28.27
CA SER A 121 -10.38 -30.36 29.34
C SER A 121 -8.86 -30.41 29.27
N GLY A 122 -8.21 -30.12 30.40
CA GLY A 122 -6.74 -30.09 30.50
C GLY A 122 -6.10 -28.74 30.12
N MET A 123 -6.88 -27.73 29.74
CA MET A 123 -6.39 -26.37 29.50
C MET A 123 -6.91 -25.45 30.60
N LEU A 124 -6.01 -24.91 31.42
CA LEU A 124 -6.40 -24.18 32.63
C LEU A 124 -6.02 -22.70 32.57
N SER A 125 -6.89 -21.86 33.16
CA SER A 125 -6.58 -20.46 33.45
C SER A 125 -5.45 -20.35 34.49
N PRO A 126 -4.72 -19.23 34.59
CA PRO A 126 -3.65 -19.08 35.59
C PRO A 126 -4.12 -19.39 37.03
N PRO A 127 -5.27 -18.89 37.52
CA PRO A 127 -5.77 -19.23 38.86
C PRO A 127 -6.08 -20.73 39.04
N ASP A 128 -6.73 -21.36 38.06
CA ASP A 128 -7.05 -22.80 38.10
C ASP A 128 -5.78 -23.66 38.08
N LEU A 129 -4.80 -23.24 37.29
CA LEU A 129 -3.52 -23.91 37.17
C LEU A 129 -2.74 -23.88 38.48
N VAL A 130 -2.73 -22.73 39.16
CA VAL A 130 -2.13 -22.58 40.50
C VAL A 130 -2.86 -23.46 41.51
N LYS A 131 -4.19 -23.45 41.52
CA LYS A 131 -4.99 -24.30 42.42
C LYS A 131 -4.66 -25.78 42.26
N THR A 132 -4.69 -26.31 41.03
CA THR A 132 -4.38 -27.72 40.76
C THR A 132 -2.90 -28.05 41.04
N ALA A 133 -1.98 -27.11 40.81
CA ALA A 133 -0.57 -27.30 41.15
C ALA A 133 -0.33 -27.39 42.66
N LEU A 134 -1.03 -26.58 43.47
CA LEU A 134 -0.94 -26.59 44.93
C LEU A 134 -1.39 -27.92 45.53
N GLU A 135 -2.45 -28.52 45.00
CA GLU A 135 -2.93 -29.87 45.41
C GLU A 135 -1.86 -30.96 45.21
N ARG A 136 -0.86 -30.71 44.37
CA ARG A 136 0.19 -31.67 43.97
C ARG A 136 1.60 -31.21 44.30
N VAL A 137 1.76 -30.17 45.12
CA VAL A 137 3.07 -29.59 45.47
C VAL A 137 4.01 -30.61 46.12
N SER A 138 3.47 -31.61 46.83
CA SER A 138 4.23 -32.71 47.45
C SER A 138 5.04 -33.55 46.45
N PHE A 139 4.68 -33.53 45.15
CA PHE A 139 5.44 -34.20 44.10
C PHE A 139 6.62 -33.38 43.57
N ALA A 140 6.77 -32.12 43.98
CA ALA A 140 7.81 -31.21 43.50
C ALA A 140 9.25 -31.79 43.57
N PRO A 141 9.68 -32.49 44.64
CA PRO A 141 11.04 -33.05 44.71
C PRO A 141 11.36 -34.03 43.59
N LYS A 142 10.35 -34.76 43.09
CA LYS A 142 10.50 -35.73 42.00
C LYS A 142 10.29 -35.13 40.61
N LEU A 143 9.45 -34.11 40.49
CA LEU A 143 9.05 -33.57 39.18
C LEU A 143 9.90 -32.39 38.71
N VAL A 144 10.24 -31.49 39.63
CA VAL A 144 10.91 -30.20 39.34
C VAL A 144 12.22 -30.03 40.10
N GLY A 145 12.40 -30.74 41.22
CA GLY A 145 13.62 -30.67 42.03
C GLY A 145 13.91 -29.27 42.56
N ALA A 146 15.19 -28.93 42.71
CA ALA A 146 15.59 -27.59 43.16
C ALA A 146 15.24 -26.52 42.11
N ILE A 147 14.73 -25.39 42.55
CA ILE A 147 14.21 -24.32 41.67
C ILE A 147 15.10 -23.08 41.75
N ILE A 148 15.49 -22.57 40.58
CA ILE A 148 16.16 -21.28 40.44
C ILE A 148 15.24 -20.34 39.67
N ILE A 149 14.74 -19.30 40.32
CA ILE A 149 14.05 -18.19 39.68
C ILE A 149 15.12 -17.22 39.19
N GLN A 150 15.27 -17.09 37.88
CA GLN A 150 16.41 -16.42 37.26
C GLN A 150 15.98 -15.14 36.55
N ASP A 151 16.54 -14.01 37.00
CA ASP A 151 16.43 -12.69 36.37
C ASP A 151 14.98 -12.20 36.18
N ILE A 152 14.00 -12.78 36.88
CA ILE A 152 12.60 -12.35 36.80
C ILE A 152 12.43 -11.04 37.60
N PRO A 153 12.03 -9.92 36.97
CA PRO A 153 11.92 -8.62 37.66
C PRO A 153 10.81 -8.55 38.71
N ASP A 154 9.67 -9.18 38.42
CA ASP A 154 8.47 -9.22 39.26
C ASP A 154 7.67 -10.48 38.95
N ILE A 155 7.10 -11.09 39.99
CA ILE A 155 6.20 -12.25 39.89
C ILE A 155 4.80 -11.78 40.28
N LYS A 156 3.86 -11.97 39.34
CA LYS A 156 2.45 -11.58 39.51
C LYS A 156 1.80 -12.32 40.66
N ALA A 157 0.86 -11.64 41.32
CA ALA A 157 0.30 -12.06 42.60
C ALA A 157 -0.27 -13.48 42.57
N VAL A 158 -0.93 -13.85 41.46
CA VAL A 158 -1.50 -15.18 41.23
C VAL A 158 -0.50 -16.33 41.38
N TRP A 159 0.77 -16.11 41.04
CA TRP A 159 1.80 -17.16 41.12
C TRP A 159 2.47 -17.23 42.49
N ARG A 160 2.35 -16.20 43.34
CA ARG A 160 3.06 -16.12 44.63
C ARG A 160 2.69 -17.25 45.60
N PRO A 161 1.42 -17.66 45.75
CA PRO A 161 1.06 -18.77 46.63
C PRO A 161 1.74 -20.09 46.25
N LEU A 162 1.83 -20.38 44.94
CA LEU A 162 2.53 -21.58 44.46
C LEU A 162 4.03 -21.53 44.78
N ILE A 163 4.67 -20.38 44.57
CA ILE A 163 6.10 -20.22 44.87
C ILE A 163 6.37 -20.34 46.38
N GLN A 164 5.52 -19.77 47.23
CA GLN A 164 5.62 -19.91 48.68
C GLN A 164 5.49 -21.37 49.10
N ALA A 165 4.46 -22.09 48.63
CA ALA A 165 4.29 -23.52 48.93
C ALA A 165 5.46 -24.37 48.42
N LEU A 166 6.12 -23.99 47.31
CA LEU A 166 7.30 -24.68 46.81
C LEU A 166 8.53 -24.47 47.72
N CYS A 167 8.67 -23.32 48.37
CA CYS A 167 9.77 -23.05 49.30
C CYS A 167 9.75 -24.01 50.50
N ASP A 168 8.58 -24.50 50.89
CA ASP A 168 8.42 -25.43 52.01
C ASP A 168 8.82 -26.88 51.65
N VAL A 169 8.89 -27.21 50.36
CA VAL A 169 9.03 -28.61 49.88
C VAL A 169 10.34 -28.85 49.13
N VAL A 170 10.86 -27.84 48.42
CA VAL A 170 12.13 -27.91 47.67
C VAL A 170 12.96 -26.65 47.88
N PRO A 171 14.29 -26.70 47.71
CA PRO A 171 15.11 -25.50 47.70
C PRO A 171 14.69 -24.58 46.55
N VAL A 172 14.26 -23.36 46.88
CA VAL A 172 13.93 -22.31 45.90
C VAL A 172 14.86 -21.13 46.14
N ARG A 173 15.63 -20.79 45.10
CA ARG A 173 16.53 -19.63 45.09
C ARG A 173 16.11 -18.64 44.02
N TRP A 174 16.06 -17.35 44.36
CA TRP A 174 15.80 -16.27 43.41
C TRP A 174 17.05 -15.44 43.18
N ILE A 175 17.62 -15.55 41.98
CA ILE A 175 18.78 -14.78 41.52
C ILE A 175 18.26 -13.61 40.67
N ALA A 176 18.39 -12.39 41.18
CA ALA A 176 17.87 -11.20 40.50
C ALA A 176 18.62 -9.91 40.88
N SER A 177 18.30 -8.81 40.19
CA SER A 177 18.80 -7.47 40.52
C SER A 177 18.22 -6.98 41.85
N GLN A 178 18.91 -6.05 42.50
CA GLN A 178 18.42 -5.36 43.70
C GLN A 178 17.11 -4.60 43.48
N HIS A 179 16.82 -4.21 42.23
CA HIS A 179 15.62 -3.45 41.86
C HIS A 179 14.37 -4.35 41.67
N SER A 180 14.50 -5.68 41.74
CA SER A 180 13.39 -6.61 41.55
C SER A 180 12.40 -6.62 42.73
N ARG A 181 11.09 -6.75 42.44
CA ARG A 181 10.01 -6.78 43.45
C ARG A 181 9.92 -8.14 44.14
N ARG A 182 10.78 -8.35 45.16
CA ARG A 182 10.96 -9.62 45.87
C ARG A 182 10.64 -9.60 47.37
N ALA A 183 10.07 -8.51 47.89
CA ALA A 183 9.82 -8.34 49.33
C ALA A 183 8.89 -9.39 49.96
N TRP A 184 8.03 -10.02 49.16
CA TRP A 184 7.08 -11.05 49.60
C TRP A 184 7.66 -12.48 49.62
N PHE A 185 8.86 -12.67 49.06
CA PHE A 185 9.45 -13.99 48.84
C PHE A 185 10.20 -14.51 50.07
N ALA A 186 9.92 -15.75 50.48
CA ALA A 186 10.44 -16.36 51.71
C ALA A 186 11.66 -17.28 51.50
N GLY A 187 12.01 -17.61 50.24
CA GLY A 187 13.15 -18.49 49.93
C GLY A 187 14.50 -17.77 49.92
N GLU A 188 15.52 -18.43 49.38
CA GLU A 188 16.88 -17.87 49.32
C GLU A 188 16.97 -16.78 48.25
N ILE A 189 17.47 -15.59 48.62
CA ILE A 189 17.65 -14.46 47.70
C ILE A 189 19.14 -14.27 47.42
N GLU A 190 19.50 -14.35 46.14
CA GLU A 190 20.83 -14.01 45.66
C GLU A 190 20.72 -12.71 44.86
N THR A 191 21.41 -11.66 45.32
CA THR A 191 21.45 -10.39 44.61
C THR A 191 22.61 -10.41 43.63
N ARG A 192 22.31 -10.28 42.34
CA ARG A 192 23.35 -10.18 41.32
C ARG A 192 24.14 -8.89 41.52
N SER A 193 25.47 -9.01 41.49
CA SER A 193 26.36 -7.86 41.54
C SER A 193 26.02 -6.89 40.40
N PRO A 194 25.96 -5.57 40.67
CA PRO A 194 25.72 -4.60 39.63
C PRO A 194 26.89 -4.60 38.63
N GLY A 195 26.58 -4.41 37.35
CA GLY A 195 27.56 -4.10 36.33
C GLY A 195 28.17 -2.72 36.57
N ALA A 196 29.39 -2.51 36.06
CA ALA A 196 30.07 -1.21 36.07
C ALA A 196 29.49 -0.27 35.00
N ALA A 197 28.18 -0.01 35.08
CA ALA A 197 27.39 0.66 34.05
C ALA A 197 27.92 2.07 33.73
N LEU A 198 28.60 2.20 32.59
CA LEU A 198 29.13 3.48 32.11
C LEU A 198 28.18 4.07 31.05
N LEU A 199 27.73 5.31 31.28
CA LEU A 199 27.01 6.08 30.27
C LEU A 199 27.96 6.47 29.13
N GLY A 200 27.71 5.92 27.94
CA GLY A 200 28.45 6.27 26.73
C GLY A 200 28.03 7.62 26.15
N SER A 201 26.74 7.80 25.87
CA SER A 201 26.16 9.06 25.37
C SER A 201 24.65 9.15 25.61
N ALA A 202 24.12 10.37 25.53
CA ALA A 202 22.69 10.67 25.55
C ALA A 202 22.31 11.46 24.27
N ASP A 203 21.94 10.72 23.23
CA ASP A 203 21.77 11.26 21.87
C ASP A 203 20.36 11.82 21.64
N LEU A 204 20.26 13.13 21.36
CA LEU A 204 19.04 13.74 20.83
C LEU A 204 19.00 13.57 19.31
N CYS A 205 18.11 12.69 18.84
CA CYS A 205 17.92 12.37 17.43
C CYS A 205 16.83 13.24 16.80
N ALA A 206 16.82 13.41 15.48
CA ALA A 206 15.82 14.25 14.80
C ALA A 206 14.38 13.70 14.92
N ASP A 207 14.21 12.39 14.67
CA ASP A 207 12.94 11.67 14.63
C ASP A 207 13.16 10.18 15.00
N PRO A 208 12.11 9.36 15.24
CA PRO A 208 12.28 7.95 15.61
C PRO A 208 13.03 7.11 14.57
N ARG A 209 12.92 7.44 13.27
CA ARG A 209 13.66 6.74 12.22
C ARG A 209 15.15 7.05 12.28
N ASN A 210 15.51 8.29 12.58
CA ASN A 210 16.90 8.69 12.83
C ASN A 210 17.45 8.01 14.09
N GLU A 211 16.63 7.85 15.12
CA GLU A 211 17.02 7.13 16.33
C GLU A 211 17.38 5.66 16.05
N VAL A 212 16.59 4.96 15.23
CA VAL A 212 16.93 3.60 14.76
C VAL A 212 18.24 3.58 13.97
N ARG A 213 18.45 4.56 13.08
CA ARG A 213 19.70 4.70 12.32
C ARG A 213 20.90 4.81 13.27
N GLU A 214 20.84 5.71 14.25
CA GLU A 214 21.93 5.88 15.22
C GLU A 214 22.12 4.64 16.09
N ALA A 215 21.04 3.94 16.45
CA ALA A 215 21.13 2.67 17.16
C ALA A 215 21.84 1.58 16.36
N LEU A 216 21.58 1.48 15.05
CA LEU A 216 22.27 0.52 14.17
C LEU A 216 23.73 0.93 13.89
N ARG A 217 24.03 2.23 13.77
CA ARG A 217 25.41 2.75 13.68
C ARG A 217 26.21 2.42 14.93
N TRP A 218 25.62 2.64 16.10
CA TRP A 218 26.17 2.30 17.41
C TRP A 218 26.46 0.79 17.51
N ALA A 219 25.47 -0.05 17.22
CA ALA A 219 25.64 -1.51 17.28
C ALA A 219 26.70 -1.99 16.28
N ARG A 220 26.72 -1.44 15.05
CA ARG A 220 27.78 -1.73 14.07
C ARG A 220 29.15 -1.33 14.60
N GLY A 221 29.29 -0.15 15.21
CA GLY A 221 30.55 0.33 15.75
C GLY A 221 31.10 -0.58 16.85
N LEU A 222 30.25 -1.14 17.70
CA LEU A 222 30.65 -2.13 18.70
C LEU A 222 31.15 -3.43 18.07
N VAL A 223 30.42 -3.97 17.09
CA VAL A 223 30.78 -5.23 16.42
C VAL A 223 32.02 -5.07 15.55
N ALA A 224 32.03 -4.06 14.66
CA ALA A 224 33.13 -3.81 13.73
C ALA A 224 34.42 -3.36 14.44
N GLY A 225 34.28 -2.68 15.59
CA GLY A 225 35.40 -2.31 16.44
C GLY A 225 35.91 -3.44 17.35
N GLY A 226 35.33 -4.64 17.29
CA GLY A 226 35.72 -5.78 18.13
C GLY A 226 35.44 -5.60 19.63
N LYS A 227 34.58 -4.64 20.00
CA LYS A 227 34.26 -4.30 21.40
C LYS A 227 33.22 -5.23 22.01
N ALA A 228 32.34 -5.81 21.19
CA ALA A 228 31.28 -6.71 21.64
C ALA A 228 30.88 -7.68 20.53
N SER A 229 30.53 -8.91 20.93
CA SER A 229 29.84 -9.88 20.08
C SER A 229 28.35 -9.52 19.95
N PRO A 230 27.66 -9.90 18.85
CA PRO A 230 26.25 -9.56 18.63
C PRO A 230 25.33 -9.93 19.80
N HIS A 231 25.52 -11.11 20.40
CA HIS A 231 24.70 -11.58 21.52
C HIS A 231 24.94 -10.82 22.84
N GLU A 232 25.95 -9.96 22.93
CA GLU A 232 26.22 -9.11 24.09
C GLU A 232 25.56 -7.73 23.97
N ILE A 233 24.87 -7.47 22.86
CA ILE A 233 24.28 -6.18 22.51
C ILE A 233 22.75 -6.28 22.56
N ALA A 234 22.11 -5.31 23.23
CA ALA A 234 20.66 -5.10 23.15
C ALA A 234 20.33 -3.65 22.77
N ILE A 235 19.25 -3.51 22.02
CA ILE A 235 18.54 -2.24 21.82
C ILE A 235 17.14 -2.45 22.39
N SER A 236 16.66 -1.49 23.18
CA SER A 236 15.40 -1.66 23.90
C SER A 236 14.58 -0.38 23.93
N ALA A 237 13.26 -0.54 23.92
CA ALA A 237 12.26 0.49 24.21
C ALA A 237 11.28 -0.03 25.29
N ALA A 238 10.55 0.83 25.99
CA ALA A 238 9.46 0.38 26.87
C ALA A 238 8.39 -0.39 26.07
N SER A 239 8.03 0.14 24.89
CA SER A 239 7.19 -0.51 23.88
C SER A 239 7.79 -0.33 22.48
N PRO A 240 8.10 -1.40 21.73
CA PRO A 240 8.87 -1.32 20.49
C PRO A 240 8.07 -0.83 19.26
N ALA A 241 6.74 -0.76 19.34
CA ALA A 241 5.86 -0.59 18.18
C ALA A 241 6.19 0.63 17.30
N ALA A 242 6.58 1.76 17.89
CA ALA A 242 6.88 2.99 17.15
C ALA A 242 8.17 2.91 16.29
N TRP A 243 9.06 1.95 16.59
CA TRP A 243 10.35 1.78 15.89
C TRP A 243 10.41 0.50 15.07
N ASP A 244 9.47 -0.43 15.24
CA ASP A 244 9.48 -1.75 14.59
C ASP A 244 9.65 -1.67 13.07
N ASP A 245 8.86 -0.83 12.39
CA ASP A 245 8.93 -0.69 10.93
C ASP A 245 10.30 -0.17 10.46
N ALA A 246 10.86 0.80 11.18
CA ALA A 246 12.19 1.32 10.89
C ALA A 246 13.27 0.26 11.14
N PHE A 247 13.21 -0.50 12.24
CA PHE A 247 14.13 -1.60 12.50
C PHE A 247 14.02 -2.70 11.45
N LEU A 248 12.80 -3.08 11.02
CA LEU A 248 12.58 -4.12 10.03
C LEU A 248 13.26 -3.78 8.70
N VAL A 249 13.11 -2.54 8.24
CA VAL A 249 13.71 -2.08 6.98
C VAL A 249 15.22 -1.91 7.13
N LEU A 250 15.67 -1.14 8.13
CA LEU A 250 17.06 -0.72 8.24
C LEU A 250 17.98 -1.86 8.71
N SER A 251 17.51 -2.81 9.53
CA SER A 251 18.33 -3.98 9.92
C SER A 251 18.62 -4.92 8.76
N ARG A 252 17.67 -5.08 7.83
CA ARG A 252 17.87 -5.85 6.58
C ARG A 252 18.90 -5.17 5.69
N GLU A 253 18.80 -3.86 5.53
CA GLU A 253 19.77 -3.06 4.78
C GLU A 253 21.17 -3.08 5.42
N ALA A 254 21.24 -3.10 6.76
CA ALA A 254 22.50 -3.23 7.47
C ALA A 254 23.17 -4.58 7.19
N GLY A 255 22.40 -5.66 6.99
CA GLY A 255 22.97 -7.01 7.06
C GLY A 255 23.50 -7.34 8.47
N LEU A 256 22.96 -6.69 9.51
CA LEU A 256 23.22 -7.04 10.91
C LEU A 256 22.25 -8.13 11.37
N ALA A 257 22.73 -9.07 12.16
CA ALA A 257 21.86 -10.05 12.81
C ALA A 257 21.14 -9.39 13.98
N VAL A 258 19.94 -8.85 13.74
CA VAL A 258 19.06 -8.26 14.76
C VAL A 258 17.87 -9.17 14.99
N HIS A 259 17.73 -9.68 16.22
CA HIS A 259 16.65 -10.55 16.65
C HIS A 259 15.52 -9.77 17.33
N PHE A 260 14.31 -9.86 16.78
CA PHE A 260 13.09 -9.26 17.30
C PHE A 260 12.48 -10.18 18.37
N THR A 261 12.76 -9.87 19.64
CA THR A 261 12.36 -10.73 20.77
C THR A 261 10.83 -10.86 20.93
N HIS A 262 10.06 -9.94 20.37
CA HIS A 262 8.58 -9.95 20.34
C HIS A 262 8.00 -10.37 18.98
N GLY A 263 8.84 -10.88 18.08
CA GLY A 263 8.47 -11.25 16.72
C GLY A 263 8.32 -10.05 15.78
N ILE A 264 8.15 -10.34 14.50
CA ILE A 264 7.94 -9.35 13.43
C ILE A 264 6.45 -9.29 13.03
N PRO A 265 5.95 -8.14 12.54
CA PRO A 265 4.60 -8.04 11.98
C PRO A 265 4.35 -9.14 10.94
N ALA A 266 3.23 -9.86 11.08
CA ALA A 266 2.86 -10.90 10.10
C ALA A 266 2.77 -10.32 8.69
N LEU A 267 2.24 -9.10 8.55
CA LEU A 267 2.17 -8.36 7.28
C LEU A 267 3.53 -7.99 6.68
N ALA A 268 4.63 -8.06 7.43
CA ALA A 268 5.98 -7.86 6.88
C ALA A 268 6.56 -9.12 6.21
N THR A 269 5.81 -10.22 6.19
CA THR A 269 6.18 -11.51 5.59
C THR A 269 5.42 -11.81 4.32
N ARG A 270 5.93 -12.73 3.50
CA ARG A 270 5.26 -13.18 2.27
C ARG A 270 3.90 -13.81 2.57
N GLU A 271 3.84 -14.60 3.63
CA GLU A 271 2.66 -15.33 4.06
C GLU A 271 1.56 -14.37 4.53
N GLY A 272 1.93 -13.36 5.35
CA GLY A 272 0.99 -12.32 5.75
C GLY A 272 0.52 -11.45 4.57
N GLN A 273 1.38 -11.17 3.58
CA GLN A 273 0.98 -10.47 2.35
C GLN A 273 0.01 -11.29 1.50
N ALA A 274 0.12 -12.63 1.49
CA ALA A 274 -0.87 -13.49 0.83
C ALA A 274 -2.24 -13.43 1.55
N CYS A 275 -2.24 -13.44 2.88
CA CYS A 275 -3.45 -13.22 3.68
C CYS A 275 -4.06 -11.84 3.42
N ALA A 276 -3.24 -10.78 3.34
CA ALA A 276 -3.70 -9.43 3.07
C ALA A 276 -4.33 -9.30 1.68
N ALA A 277 -3.72 -9.88 0.64
CA ALA A 277 -4.28 -9.88 -0.71
C ALA A 277 -5.62 -10.63 -0.78
N LEU A 278 -5.78 -11.71 0.00
CA LEU A 278 -7.06 -12.41 0.12
C LEU A 278 -8.10 -11.56 0.85
N ALA A 279 -7.73 -10.98 2.01
CA ALA A 279 -8.61 -10.11 2.78
C ALA A 279 -9.10 -8.91 1.95
N ASP A 280 -8.21 -8.30 1.17
CA ASP A 280 -8.54 -7.14 0.33
C ASP A 280 -9.65 -7.47 -0.69
N ILE A 281 -9.58 -8.62 -1.35
CA ILE A 281 -10.63 -9.07 -2.27
C ILE A 281 -11.94 -9.36 -1.52
N LEU A 282 -11.87 -10.08 -0.40
CA LEU A 282 -13.07 -10.48 0.34
C LEU A 282 -13.80 -9.28 0.96
N LEU A 283 -13.07 -8.20 1.29
CA LEU A 283 -13.62 -6.96 1.87
C LEU A 283 -14.06 -5.96 0.80
N ARG A 284 -13.30 -5.80 -0.29
CA ARG A 284 -13.48 -4.72 -1.29
C ARG A 284 -13.96 -5.21 -2.66
N GLY A 285 -14.16 -6.51 -2.82
CA GLY A 285 -14.65 -7.13 -4.05
C GLY A 285 -13.59 -7.35 -5.13
N LEU A 286 -14.02 -7.97 -6.22
CA LEU A 286 -13.16 -8.33 -7.34
C LEU A 286 -12.68 -7.11 -8.12
N SER A 287 -11.42 -7.14 -8.52
CA SER A 287 -10.86 -6.32 -9.59
C SER A 287 -9.71 -7.06 -10.24
N GLN A 288 -9.35 -6.68 -11.46
CA GLN A 288 -8.24 -7.29 -12.18
C GLN A 288 -6.91 -7.19 -11.41
N GLU A 289 -6.66 -6.05 -10.77
CA GLU A 289 -5.44 -5.81 -9.99
C GLU A 289 -5.38 -6.72 -8.76
N ARG A 290 -6.46 -6.76 -7.96
CA ARG A 290 -6.50 -7.57 -6.74
C ARG A 290 -6.35 -9.06 -7.04
N VAL A 291 -7.04 -9.57 -8.06
CA VAL A 291 -6.94 -10.98 -8.48
C VAL A 291 -5.52 -11.32 -8.91
N ARG A 292 -4.88 -10.47 -9.71
CA ARG A 292 -3.48 -10.67 -10.10
C ARG A 292 -2.55 -10.64 -8.90
N LEU A 293 -2.73 -9.69 -7.98
CA LEU A 293 -1.94 -9.60 -6.76
C LEU A 293 -2.09 -10.86 -5.90
N LEU A 294 -3.33 -11.33 -5.68
CA LEU A 294 -3.60 -12.57 -4.95
C LEU A 294 -2.86 -13.74 -5.59
N PHE A 295 -3.06 -14.00 -6.89
CA PHE A 295 -2.45 -15.15 -7.57
C PHE A 295 -0.91 -15.08 -7.56
N ALA A 296 -0.34 -13.90 -7.69
CA ALA A 296 1.10 -13.69 -7.54
C ALA A 296 1.59 -14.08 -6.14
N ARG A 297 0.82 -13.75 -5.09
CA ARG A 297 1.18 -13.97 -3.68
C ARG A 297 0.80 -15.35 -3.12
N LEU A 298 -0.12 -16.08 -3.75
CA LEU A 298 -0.54 -17.40 -3.27
C LEU A 298 0.66 -18.32 -3.01
N PRO A 299 0.63 -19.13 -1.93
CA PRO A 299 1.62 -20.20 -1.74
C PRO A 299 1.48 -21.27 -2.83
N ARG A 300 2.40 -22.25 -2.87
CA ARG A 300 2.24 -23.43 -3.72
C ARG A 300 1.06 -24.28 -3.22
N SER A 301 -0.14 -23.93 -3.67
CA SER A 301 -1.40 -24.62 -3.41
C SER A 301 -1.91 -25.24 -4.71
N LEU A 302 -2.82 -26.22 -4.59
CA LEU A 302 -3.41 -26.87 -5.77
C LEU A 302 -4.08 -25.83 -6.69
N ALA A 303 -4.74 -24.83 -6.09
CA ALA A 303 -5.35 -23.71 -6.81
C ALA A 303 -4.32 -22.88 -7.60
N LYS A 304 -3.10 -22.70 -7.10
CA LYS A 304 -2.04 -21.99 -7.82
C LYS A 304 -1.40 -22.87 -8.91
N GLU A 305 -1.23 -24.15 -8.63
CA GLU A 305 -0.66 -25.12 -9.58
C GLU A 305 -1.59 -25.39 -10.76
N SER A 306 -2.91 -25.29 -10.56
CA SER A 306 -3.90 -25.42 -11.64
C SER A 306 -3.97 -24.20 -12.56
N LEU A 307 -3.34 -23.07 -12.23
CA LEU A 307 -3.38 -21.86 -13.08
C LEU A 307 -2.39 -21.99 -14.25
N PRO A 308 -2.86 -21.92 -15.51
CA PRO A 308 -1.97 -21.85 -16.66
C PRO A 308 -1.06 -20.63 -16.59
N SER A 309 0.19 -20.71 -17.04
CA SER A 309 1.12 -19.56 -17.02
C SER A 309 0.64 -18.37 -17.85
N ASP A 310 -0.17 -18.62 -18.88
CA ASP A 310 -0.74 -17.64 -19.80
C ASP A 310 -2.21 -17.29 -19.51
N TRP A 311 -2.72 -17.63 -18.30
CA TRP A 311 -4.14 -17.44 -17.94
C TRP A 311 -4.67 -16.02 -18.20
N ALA A 312 -3.80 -15.01 -18.05
CA ALA A 312 -4.14 -13.60 -18.17
C ALA A 312 -3.82 -12.98 -19.55
N LYS A 313 -3.33 -13.77 -20.52
CA LYS A 313 -3.01 -13.28 -21.87
C LYS A 313 -4.29 -12.84 -22.58
N GLY A 314 -4.20 -11.74 -23.34
CA GLY A 314 -5.34 -11.08 -24.02
C GLY A 314 -6.18 -10.16 -23.13
N LEU A 315 -6.19 -10.34 -21.80
CA LEU A 315 -6.95 -9.47 -20.90
C LEU A 315 -6.40 -8.04 -20.91
N ARG A 316 -7.27 -7.07 -21.20
CA ARG A 316 -6.94 -5.65 -21.20
C ARG A 316 -6.70 -5.17 -19.77
N ARG A 317 -5.52 -4.60 -19.49
CA ARG A 317 -5.17 -4.10 -18.13
C ARG A 317 -6.12 -3.01 -17.61
N SER A 318 -6.75 -2.27 -18.51
CA SER A 318 -7.73 -1.24 -18.19
C SER A 318 -9.11 -1.80 -17.80
N ALA A 319 -9.40 -3.09 -18.05
CA ALA A 319 -10.71 -3.65 -17.77
C ALA A 319 -11.03 -3.70 -16.27
N ALA A 320 -12.25 -3.29 -15.92
CA ALA A 320 -12.73 -3.25 -14.54
C ALA A 320 -12.80 -4.66 -13.92
N LEU A 321 -13.44 -5.60 -14.62
CA LEU A 321 -13.62 -7.00 -14.22
C LEU A 321 -14.06 -7.17 -12.75
N THR A 322 -15.17 -6.53 -12.40
CA THR A 322 -15.67 -6.43 -11.01
C THR A 322 -16.64 -7.54 -10.60
N SER A 323 -17.05 -8.40 -11.54
CA SER A 323 -17.95 -9.52 -11.29
C SER A 323 -17.50 -10.79 -12.00
N PRO A 324 -17.85 -12.00 -11.49
CA PRO A 324 -17.52 -13.25 -12.18
C PRO A 324 -18.06 -13.33 -13.62
N GLY A 325 -19.21 -12.70 -13.90
CA GLY A 325 -19.78 -12.61 -15.24
C GLY A 325 -18.87 -11.84 -16.21
N LEU A 326 -18.36 -10.68 -15.80
CA LEU A 326 -17.41 -9.90 -16.61
C LEU A 326 -16.11 -10.67 -16.86
N TRP A 327 -15.61 -11.37 -15.83
CA TRP A 327 -14.44 -12.23 -15.99
C TRP A 327 -14.68 -13.37 -16.98
N ARG A 328 -15.84 -14.04 -16.92
CA ARG A 328 -16.21 -15.10 -17.86
C ARG A 328 -16.16 -14.60 -19.29
N HIS A 329 -16.85 -13.50 -19.59
CA HIS A 329 -16.86 -12.92 -20.93
C HIS A 329 -15.46 -12.49 -21.39
N ALA A 330 -14.67 -11.86 -20.52
CA ALA A 330 -13.31 -11.45 -20.84
C ALA A 330 -12.39 -12.63 -21.17
N LEU A 331 -12.50 -13.72 -20.41
CA LEU A 331 -11.71 -14.93 -20.63
C LEU A 331 -12.16 -15.65 -21.91
N GLU A 332 -13.46 -15.71 -22.19
CA GLU A 332 -13.99 -16.32 -23.42
C GLU A 332 -13.55 -15.58 -24.68
N GLN A 333 -13.60 -14.24 -24.68
CA GLN A 333 -13.17 -13.42 -25.83
C GLN A 333 -11.69 -13.58 -26.17
N THR A 334 -10.86 -13.85 -25.16
CA THR A 334 -9.40 -13.95 -25.30
C THR A 334 -8.90 -15.38 -25.42
N ARG A 335 -9.83 -16.35 -25.50
CA ARG A 335 -9.50 -17.79 -25.55
C ARG A 335 -8.54 -18.15 -26.67
N GLY A 336 -8.75 -17.58 -27.86
CA GLY A 336 -7.90 -17.83 -29.04
C GLY A 336 -6.46 -17.31 -28.91
N GLU A 337 -6.20 -16.40 -27.97
CA GLU A 337 -4.84 -15.87 -27.74
C GLU A 337 -3.99 -16.77 -26.84
N ARG A 338 -4.61 -17.73 -26.13
CA ARG A 338 -3.98 -18.60 -25.14
C ARG A 338 -3.63 -19.96 -25.73
N ALA A 339 -2.53 -20.55 -25.27
CA ALA A 339 -2.07 -21.85 -25.72
C ALA A 339 -2.98 -23.00 -25.24
N ASN A 340 -3.58 -22.85 -24.05
CA ASN A 340 -4.32 -23.91 -23.38
C ASN A 340 -5.86 -23.76 -23.47
N GLY A 341 -6.37 -22.99 -24.43
CA GLY A 341 -7.81 -22.83 -24.69
C GLY A 341 -8.62 -22.46 -23.44
N GLU A 342 -9.58 -23.33 -23.08
CA GLU A 342 -10.55 -23.15 -21.98
C GLU A 342 -9.98 -23.44 -20.58
N LEU A 343 -8.75 -23.95 -20.45
CA LEU A 343 -8.18 -24.34 -19.16
C LEU A 343 -8.12 -23.18 -18.16
N ALA A 344 -7.86 -21.96 -18.65
CA ALA A 344 -7.86 -20.75 -17.83
C ALA A 344 -9.24 -20.48 -17.23
N GLU A 345 -10.32 -20.69 -17.99
CA GLU A 345 -11.69 -20.49 -17.51
C GLU A 345 -12.04 -21.52 -16.43
N ARG A 346 -11.71 -22.80 -16.68
CA ARG A 346 -11.94 -23.90 -15.73
C ARG A 346 -11.17 -23.73 -14.42
N ALA A 347 -9.97 -23.16 -14.45
CA ALA A 347 -9.15 -22.95 -13.27
C ALA A 347 -9.51 -21.66 -12.51
N VAL A 348 -9.75 -20.55 -13.23
CA VAL A 348 -9.91 -19.21 -12.64
C VAL A 348 -11.34 -18.96 -12.17
N LEU A 349 -12.36 -19.30 -12.96
CA LEU A 349 -13.76 -18.95 -12.64
C LEU A 349 -14.24 -19.51 -11.30
N PRO A 350 -13.98 -20.79 -10.93
CA PRO A 350 -14.41 -21.31 -9.65
C PRO A 350 -13.76 -20.62 -8.44
N ILE A 351 -12.58 -20.04 -8.62
CA ILE A 351 -11.91 -19.25 -7.57
C ILE A 351 -12.56 -17.86 -7.47
N LEU A 352 -12.91 -17.25 -8.61
CA LEU A 352 -13.57 -15.95 -8.64
C LEU A 352 -14.98 -15.99 -8.07
N GLU A 353 -15.72 -17.07 -8.30
CA GLU A 353 -17.06 -17.28 -7.72
C GLU A 353 -16.99 -17.36 -6.19
N ASP A 354 -16.06 -18.15 -5.65
CA ASP A 354 -15.77 -18.23 -4.22
C ASP A 354 -15.41 -16.86 -3.61
N LEU A 355 -14.54 -16.11 -4.30
CA LEU A 355 -14.11 -14.78 -3.85
C LEU A 355 -15.26 -13.76 -3.90
N ALA A 356 -16.18 -13.88 -4.87
CA ALA A 356 -17.34 -13.01 -5.01
C ALA A 356 -18.37 -13.17 -3.89
N CYS A 357 -18.35 -14.29 -3.15
CA CYS A 357 -19.15 -14.46 -1.93
C CYS A 357 -18.71 -13.51 -0.79
N GLY A 358 -17.56 -12.86 -0.92
CA GLY A 358 -17.07 -11.86 0.02
C GLY A 358 -16.67 -12.44 1.38
N ILE A 359 -16.58 -11.56 2.38
CA ILE A 359 -15.99 -11.89 3.69
C ILE A 359 -16.75 -12.97 4.47
N ALA A 360 -18.02 -13.23 4.14
CA ALA A 360 -18.79 -14.32 4.74
C ALA A 360 -18.16 -15.71 4.49
N SER A 361 -17.46 -15.89 3.36
CA SER A 361 -16.81 -17.15 2.98
C SER A 361 -15.33 -17.22 3.40
N ALA A 362 -14.86 -16.34 4.28
CA ALA A 362 -13.44 -16.21 4.64
C ALA A 362 -12.77 -17.53 5.08
N ASP A 363 -13.42 -18.36 5.90
CA ASP A 363 -12.83 -19.64 6.35
C ASP A 363 -12.70 -20.64 5.19
N VAL A 364 -13.75 -20.78 4.38
CA VAL A 364 -13.79 -21.72 3.25
C VAL A 364 -12.74 -21.34 2.20
N VAL A 365 -12.74 -20.08 1.77
CA VAL A 365 -11.81 -19.58 0.74
C VAL A 365 -10.38 -19.62 1.26
N GLY A 366 -10.14 -19.25 2.53
CA GLY A 366 -8.82 -19.34 3.15
C GLY A 366 -8.27 -20.76 3.12
N ARG A 367 -9.06 -21.78 3.47
CA ARG A 367 -8.66 -23.19 3.43
C ARG A 367 -8.38 -23.70 2.02
N ARG A 368 -9.14 -23.22 1.03
CA ARG A 368 -8.97 -23.61 -0.38
C ARG A 368 -7.69 -23.01 -0.98
N LEU A 369 -7.42 -21.73 -0.71
CA LEU A 369 -6.38 -20.97 -1.41
C LEU A 369 -5.03 -20.93 -0.67
N LEU A 370 -5.04 -20.87 0.66
CA LEU A 370 -3.84 -20.78 1.49
C LEU A 370 -3.38 -22.16 1.96
N LYS A 371 -2.07 -22.29 2.25
CA LYS A 371 -1.45 -23.51 2.80
C LYS A 371 -0.33 -23.14 3.77
N GLY A 372 0.06 -24.09 4.62
CA GLY A 372 1.20 -23.96 5.53
C GLY A 372 1.06 -22.75 6.45
N PRO A 373 2.14 -21.97 6.68
CA PRO A 373 2.09 -20.84 7.62
C PRO A 373 1.08 -19.75 7.25
N ALA A 374 0.79 -19.53 5.96
CA ALA A 374 -0.24 -18.58 5.54
C ALA A 374 -1.65 -19.00 5.99
N LEU A 375 -1.96 -20.30 5.94
CA LEU A 375 -3.25 -20.80 6.44
C LEU A 375 -3.33 -20.73 7.97
N THR A 376 -2.22 -20.98 8.68
CA THR A 376 -2.16 -20.81 10.14
C THR A 376 -2.43 -19.35 10.52
N LEU A 377 -1.73 -18.40 9.89
CA LEU A 377 -1.95 -16.96 10.11
C LEU A 377 -3.39 -16.53 9.83
N TRP A 378 -3.98 -17.01 8.74
CA TRP A 378 -5.36 -16.73 8.40
C TRP A 378 -6.34 -17.21 9.48
N ARG A 379 -6.14 -18.44 9.99
CA ARG A 379 -6.96 -19.00 11.06
C ARG A 379 -6.75 -18.27 12.39
N ASP A 380 -5.52 -17.88 12.70
CA ASP A 380 -5.23 -17.08 13.89
C ASP A 380 -5.96 -15.73 13.82
N ALA A 381 -5.94 -15.07 12.65
CA ALA A 381 -6.60 -13.79 12.45
C ALA A 381 -8.14 -13.90 12.61
N LEU A 382 -8.74 -14.94 12.04
CA LEU A 382 -10.18 -15.24 12.17
C LEU A 382 -10.59 -15.68 13.59
N ARG A 383 -9.64 -16.18 14.39
CA ARG A 383 -9.87 -16.46 15.82
C ARG A 383 -9.88 -15.18 16.65
N MET A 384 -8.99 -14.23 16.35
CA MET A 384 -8.81 -12.99 17.14
C MET A 384 -9.98 -12.00 17.04
N ALA A 385 -10.65 -11.93 15.89
CA ALA A 385 -11.73 -10.97 15.64
C ALA A 385 -12.72 -11.52 14.61
N PRO A 386 -13.92 -10.95 14.49
CA PRO A 386 -14.86 -11.31 13.42
C PRO A 386 -14.23 -11.11 12.03
N PRO A 387 -14.65 -11.88 11.00
CA PRO A 387 -14.09 -11.80 9.64
C PRO A 387 -14.06 -10.39 9.05
N GLN A 388 -15.05 -9.55 9.38
CA GLN A 388 -15.17 -8.17 8.94
C GLN A 388 -14.00 -7.28 9.41
N ALA A 389 -13.32 -7.67 10.49
CA ALA A 389 -12.20 -6.96 11.08
C ALA A 389 -10.86 -7.67 10.88
N ILE A 390 -10.78 -8.59 9.90
CA ILE A 390 -9.59 -9.40 9.65
C ILE A 390 -8.33 -8.57 9.39
N GLU A 391 -8.46 -7.37 8.82
CA GLU A 391 -7.33 -6.45 8.62
C GLU A 391 -6.68 -6.06 9.95
N LEU A 392 -7.48 -5.75 10.98
CA LEU A 392 -7.00 -5.39 12.31
C LEU A 392 -6.30 -6.59 12.97
N SER A 393 -6.88 -7.79 12.87
CA SER A 393 -6.26 -9.01 13.38
C SER A 393 -4.93 -9.32 12.69
N LEU A 394 -4.88 -9.23 11.35
CA LEU A 394 -3.67 -9.46 10.57
C LEU A 394 -2.57 -8.45 10.92
N GLN A 395 -2.92 -7.18 11.18
CA GLN A 395 -1.99 -6.15 11.63
C GLN A 395 -1.43 -6.43 13.03
N ALA A 396 -2.26 -6.97 13.93
CA ALA A 396 -1.86 -7.29 15.30
C ALA A 396 -0.98 -8.55 15.39
N LEU A 397 -1.11 -9.49 14.46
CA LEU A 397 -0.34 -10.73 14.47
C LEU A 397 1.16 -10.48 14.32
N ARG A 398 1.93 -11.27 15.07
CA ARG A 398 3.39 -11.30 15.07
C ARG A 398 3.86 -12.73 14.83
N VAL A 399 4.92 -12.89 14.06
CA VAL A 399 5.57 -14.19 13.78
C VAL A 399 7.02 -14.18 14.22
N ALA A 400 7.61 -15.36 14.41
CA ALA A 400 9.03 -15.48 14.67
C ALA A 400 9.85 -14.87 13.52
N ASP A 401 10.95 -14.21 13.87
CA ASP A 401 11.85 -13.57 12.89
C ASP A 401 12.86 -14.55 12.25
N GLY A 402 12.87 -15.81 12.72
CA GLY A 402 13.75 -16.87 12.25
C GLY A 402 15.21 -16.76 12.70
N ARG A 403 15.54 -15.85 13.63
CA ARG A 403 16.91 -15.65 14.12
C ARG A 403 17.10 -16.22 15.52
N GLU A 404 18.31 -16.69 15.79
CA GLU A 404 18.68 -17.17 17.11
C GLU A 404 19.23 -16.02 17.98
N PRO A 405 18.72 -15.80 19.20
CA PRO A 405 19.22 -14.74 20.08
C PRO A 405 20.66 -14.96 20.58
N GLY A 406 21.18 -16.17 20.43
CA GLY A 406 22.53 -16.56 20.85
C GLY A 406 23.68 -16.02 19.99
N ASN A 407 23.38 -15.51 18.80
CA ASN A 407 24.34 -14.96 17.85
C ASN A 407 23.88 -13.63 17.22
N SER A 408 22.86 -12.99 17.80
CA SER A 408 22.19 -11.82 17.26
C SER A 408 22.10 -10.70 18.30
N ILE A 409 22.11 -9.45 17.84
CA ILE A 409 21.74 -8.27 18.62
C ILE A 409 20.27 -8.40 19.00
N ALA A 410 19.92 -8.20 20.27
CA ALA A 410 18.52 -8.24 20.69
C ALA A 410 17.83 -6.90 20.44
N TRP A 411 16.66 -6.91 19.81
CA TRP A 411 15.72 -5.78 19.76
C TRP A 411 14.39 -6.18 20.40
N GLY A 412 13.85 -5.33 21.27
CA GLY A 412 12.49 -5.52 21.76
C GLY A 412 12.15 -4.75 23.03
N PRO A 413 11.10 -5.18 23.75
CA PRO A 413 10.61 -4.45 24.91
C PRO A 413 11.55 -4.61 26.11
N ALA A 414 11.60 -3.58 26.96
CA ALA A 414 12.42 -3.51 28.17
C ALA A 414 12.29 -4.73 29.06
N ARG A 415 11.07 -5.24 29.24
CA ARG A 415 10.80 -6.46 30.03
C ARG A 415 11.56 -7.71 29.55
N HIS A 416 11.83 -7.85 28.25
CA HIS A 416 12.57 -9.00 27.72
C HIS A 416 14.07 -8.85 27.99
N VAL A 417 14.61 -7.64 27.83
CA VAL A 417 16.02 -7.34 28.07
C VAL A 417 16.34 -7.35 29.56
N ALA A 418 15.44 -6.85 30.42
CA ALA A 418 15.58 -6.94 31.87
C ALA A 418 15.62 -8.40 32.37
N ALA A 419 14.85 -9.30 31.74
CA ALA A 419 14.84 -10.72 32.06
C ALA A 419 16.02 -11.52 31.47
N ALA A 420 16.75 -10.93 30.51
CA ALA A 420 17.97 -11.49 29.93
C ALA A 420 18.97 -10.36 29.63
N PRO A 421 19.61 -9.79 30.67
CA PRO A 421 20.47 -8.62 30.52
C PRO A 421 21.62 -8.85 29.54
N ARG A 422 22.02 -7.77 28.86
CA ARG A 422 23.15 -7.74 27.92
C ARG A 422 24.21 -6.74 28.39
N ALA A 423 25.47 -7.00 28.06
CA ALA A 423 26.59 -6.16 28.51
C ALA A 423 26.56 -4.75 27.91
N HIS A 424 26.14 -4.62 26.65
CA HIS A 424 26.05 -3.34 25.95
C HIS A 424 24.61 -3.06 25.56
N VAL A 425 24.04 -1.96 26.05
CA VAL A 425 22.62 -1.66 25.81
C VAL A 425 22.41 -0.25 25.28
N ARG A 426 21.52 -0.09 24.30
CA ARG A 426 20.98 1.22 23.92
C ARG A 426 19.49 1.28 24.24
N LEU A 427 19.11 2.24 25.08
CA LEU A 427 17.72 2.51 25.42
C LEU A 427 17.22 3.66 24.54
N ILE A 428 16.15 3.42 23.80
CA ILE A 428 15.59 4.37 22.84
C ILE A 428 14.18 4.81 23.27
N GLY A 429 13.75 5.97 22.80
CA GLY A 429 12.42 6.50 23.09
C GLY A 429 12.27 7.03 24.51
N LEU A 430 13.32 7.66 25.05
CA LEU A 430 13.28 8.36 26.35
C LEU A 430 12.58 9.73 26.24
N ASP A 431 11.40 9.71 25.61
CA ASP A 431 10.49 10.84 25.49
C ASP A 431 9.42 10.77 26.59
N ALA A 432 8.85 11.92 26.94
CA ALA A 432 7.79 12.02 27.93
C ALA A 432 6.60 11.15 27.55
N ASN A 433 6.08 10.38 28.51
CA ASN A 433 4.99 9.41 28.33
C ASN A 433 5.30 8.19 27.43
N ALA A 434 6.49 8.11 26.83
CA ALA A 434 6.93 6.95 26.06
C ALA A 434 7.74 5.97 26.92
N TRP A 435 8.67 6.48 27.73
CA TRP A 435 9.38 5.69 28.74
C TRP A 435 9.72 6.56 29.96
N PRO A 436 9.07 6.35 31.12
CA PRO A 436 8.02 5.38 31.37
C PRO A 436 6.74 5.65 30.56
N ARG A 437 6.03 4.59 30.17
CA ARG A 437 4.73 4.74 29.51
C ARG A 437 3.73 5.35 30.47
N ARG A 438 2.84 6.20 29.94
CA ARG A 438 1.69 6.69 30.71
C ARG A 438 0.85 5.49 31.17
N SER A 439 0.57 5.41 32.47
CA SER A 439 -0.41 4.46 32.99
C SER A 439 -1.75 4.67 32.28
N SER A 440 -2.22 3.63 31.60
CA SER A 440 -3.50 3.61 30.89
C SER A 440 -4.47 2.74 31.66
N GLU A 441 -5.71 3.21 31.82
CA GLU A 441 -6.76 2.39 32.39
C GLU A 441 -7.11 1.23 31.46
N ASN A 442 -7.50 0.09 32.04
CA ASN A 442 -8.00 -1.01 31.25
C ASN A 442 -9.31 -0.60 30.55
N PRO A 443 -9.47 -0.82 29.24
CA PRO A 443 -10.62 -0.33 28.48
C PRO A 443 -11.95 -0.95 28.92
N LEU A 444 -11.93 -2.17 29.48
CA LEU A 444 -13.12 -2.85 29.96
C LEU A 444 -13.34 -2.66 31.46
N LEU A 445 -12.25 -2.47 32.21
CA LEU A 445 -12.23 -2.29 33.66
C LEU A 445 -11.53 -0.97 34.05
N PRO A 446 -12.12 0.19 33.75
CA PRO A 446 -11.54 1.48 34.10
C PRO A 446 -11.45 1.71 35.61
N GLN A 447 -10.53 2.59 36.03
CA GLN A 447 -10.11 2.69 37.43
C GLN A 447 -11.24 3.16 38.37
N HIS A 448 -12.15 4.00 37.88
CA HIS A 448 -13.28 4.49 38.67
C HIS A 448 -14.28 3.39 39.06
N LEU A 449 -14.33 2.26 38.32
CA LEU A 449 -15.18 1.12 38.65
C LEU A 449 -14.54 0.17 39.68
N LEU A 450 -13.22 0.25 39.82
CA LEU A 450 -12.42 -0.63 40.66
C LEU A 450 -12.24 -0.10 42.09
N GLY A 451 -12.59 1.17 42.34
CA GLY A 451 -12.41 1.80 43.64
C GLY A 451 -10.95 1.79 44.08
N GLN A 452 -10.65 1.08 45.18
CA GLN A 452 -9.29 0.91 45.70
C GLN A 452 -8.49 -0.19 44.99
N LEU A 453 -9.13 -1.06 44.22
CA LEU A 453 -8.46 -2.12 43.47
C LEU A 453 -7.62 -1.51 42.35
N ARG A 454 -6.38 -1.98 42.20
CA ARG A 454 -5.45 -1.54 41.16
C ARG A 454 -5.07 -2.70 40.28
N LEU A 455 -5.37 -2.60 38.98
CA LEU A 455 -4.93 -3.58 38.00
C LEU A 455 -3.45 -3.36 37.66
N PRO A 456 -2.69 -4.41 37.28
CA PRO A 456 -1.29 -4.29 36.88
C PRO A 456 -1.04 -3.29 35.74
N SER A 457 -2.02 -3.05 34.86
CA SER A 457 -1.96 -2.05 33.80
C SER A 457 -1.87 -0.61 34.31
N ALA A 458 -2.40 -0.31 35.51
CA ALA A 458 -2.28 0.99 36.15
C ALA A 458 -0.84 1.27 36.67
N GLU A 459 -0.03 0.23 36.86
CA GLU A 459 1.36 0.31 37.33
C GLU A 459 2.39 0.28 36.19
N ALA A 460 1.96 0.45 34.93
CA ALA A 460 2.85 0.37 33.77
C ALA A 460 4.08 1.29 33.87
N ALA A 461 3.90 2.50 34.39
CA ALA A 461 4.99 3.46 34.57
C ALA A 461 6.05 2.98 35.59
N GLU A 462 5.62 2.47 36.74
CA GLU A 462 6.51 1.93 37.77
C GLU A 462 7.24 0.68 37.27
N GLY A 463 6.52 -0.19 36.54
CA GLY A 463 7.10 -1.35 35.89
C GLY A 463 8.18 -0.95 34.88
N ASP A 464 7.92 0.05 34.03
CA ASP A 464 8.89 0.53 33.04
C ASP A 464 10.13 1.17 33.68
N GLN A 465 9.95 1.89 34.80
CA GLN A 465 11.06 2.44 35.58
C GLN A 465 11.90 1.33 36.21
N MET A 466 11.27 0.33 36.83
CA MET A 466 11.98 -0.84 37.37
C MET A 466 12.77 -1.58 36.27
N MET A 467 12.18 -1.80 35.09
CA MET A 467 12.88 -2.45 33.98
C MET A 467 14.07 -1.62 33.50
N HIS A 468 13.93 -0.30 33.43
CA HIS A 468 15.03 0.61 33.10
C HIS A 468 16.20 0.45 34.09
N ASP A 469 15.92 0.51 35.39
CA ASP A 469 16.95 0.43 36.43
C ASP A 469 17.63 -0.94 36.47
N ILE A 470 16.88 -2.03 36.25
CA ILE A 470 17.43 -3.38 36.09
C ILE A 470 18.38 -3.42 34.89
N ILE A 471 17.96 -2.92 33.72
CA ILE A 471 18.81 -2.98 32.52
C ILE A 471 20.11 -2.19 32.73
N LEU A 472 20.02 -0.97 33.29
CA LEU A 472 21.21 -0.17 33.56
C LEU A 472 22.13 -0.85 34.57
N SER A 473 21.60 -1.24 35.74
CA SER A 473 22.38 -1.89 36.80
C SER A 473 23.03 -3.20 36.39
N GLN A 474 22.57 -3.85 35.31
CA GLN A 474 23.12 -5.13 34.82
C GLN A 474 23.99 -4.97 33.56
N SER A 475 24.11 -3.74 33.03
CA SER A 475 24.92 -3.45 31.86
C SER A 475 26.36 -3.05 32.24
N THR A 476 27.29 -3.23 31.31
CA THR A 476 28.65 -2.68 31.41
C THR A 476 28.70 -1.28 30.78
N ASN A 477 28.06 -1.11 29.62
CA ASN A 477 27.96 0.20 28.97
C ASN A 477 26.55 0.41 28.47
N TYR A 478 26.04 1.63 28.58
CA TYR A 478 24.74 1.98 28.05
C TYR A 478 24.75 3.31 27.29
N THR A 479 23.84 3.40 26.32
CA THR A 479 23.60 4.60 25.53
C THR A 479 22.12 4.92 25.60
N LEU A 480 21.79 6.20 25.75
CA LEU A 480 20.42 6.66 25.81
C LEU A 480 20.12 7.47 24.55
N SER A 481 18.91 7.34 24.00
CA SER A 481 18.45 8.23 22.96
C SER A 481 16.98 8.59 23.09
N ARG A 482 16.63 9.73 22.49
CA ARG A 482 15.25 10.18 22.34
C ARG A 482 15.08 10.95 21.03
N ALA A 483 13.86 11.10 20.57
CA ALA A 483 13.56 11.87 19.36
C ALA A 483 13.20 13.32 19.70
N TYR A 484 13.68 14.28 18.90
CA TYR A 484 13.28 15.68 19.04
C TYR A 484 11.87 15.92 18.51
N ARG A 485 11.50 15.22 17.43
CA ARG A 485 10.16 15.23 16.83
C ARG A 485 9.59 13.82 16.74
N SER A 486 8.27 13.71 16.76
CA SER A 486 7.57 12.47 16.43
C SER A 486 7.68 12.15 14.94
N ALA A 487 7.23 10.96 14.54
CA ALA A 487 7.12 10.58 13.13
C ALA A 487 6.24 11.53 12.29
N THR A 488 5.29 12.24 12.91
CA THR A 488 4.43 13.24 12.25
C THR A 488 4.99 14.66 12.34
N GLY A 489 6.14 14.86 12.99
CA GLY A 489 6.83 16.14 13.09
C GLY A 489 6.50 16.98 14.33
N SER A 490 5.64 16.51 15.25
CA SER A 490 5.35 17.21 16.51
C SER A 490 6.53 17.17 17.48
N LEU A 491 6.78 18.24 18.23
CA LEU A 491 7.86 18.28 19.23
C LEU A 491 7.63 17.28 20.35
N GLN A 492 8.71 16.62 20.80
CA GLN A 492 8.69 15.66 21.91
C GLN A 492 9.45 16.20 23.12
N ALA A 493 8.78 16.16 24.27
CA ALA A 493 9.40 16.52 25.55
C ALA A 493 10.28 15.36 26.06
N ALA A 494 11.34 15.68 26.80
CA ALA A 494 12.22 14.68 27.38
C ALA A 494 11.53 13.92 28.54
N SER A 495 11.87 12.64 28.68
CA SER A 495 11.48 11.82 29.84
C SER A 495 12.09 12.32 31.16
N THR A 496 11.49 11.90 32.28
CA THR A 496 12.09 12.01 33.62
C THR A 496 13.37 11.18 33.78
N LEU A 497 13.55 10.15 32.96
CA LEU A 497 14.75 9.30 32.93
C LEU A 497 15.89 9.90 32.07
N TRP A 498 15.67 11.05 31.44
CA TRP A 498 16.63 11.65 30.51
C TRP A 498 17.69 12.51 31.23
N PRO A 499 18.99 12.23 31.06
CA PRO A 499 20.06 13.04 31.66
C PRO A 499 20.30 14.30 30.84
N LYS A 500 19.49 15.35 31.06
CA LYS A 500 19.54 16.62 30.30
C LYS A 500 20.95 17.25 30.25
N GLU A 501 21.72 17.13 31.32
CA GLU A 501 23.08 17.70 31.41
C GLU A 501 24.11 17.00 30.52
N ARG A 502 23.78 15.80 30.01
CA ARG A 502 24.65 14.98 29.15
C ARG A 502 24.13 14.90 27.70
N GLU A 503 23.11 15.68 27.36
CA GLU A 503 22.47 15.64 26.04
C GLU A 503 23.43 16.08 24.93
N SER A 504 23.54 15.26 23.88
CA SER A 504 24.29 15.56 22.67
C SER A 504 23.38 15.49 21.45
N VAL A 505 23.29 16.58 20.68
CA VAL A 505 22.46 16.65 19.47
C VAL A 505 23.14 15.92 18.32
N VAL A 506 22.43 14.94 17.73
CA VAL A 506 22.91 14.19 16.57
C VAL A 506 22.17 14.66 15.32
N GLY A 507 22.87 15.39 14.45
CA GLY A 507 22.34 15.86 13.18
C GLY A 507 22.01 14.71 12.24
N ARG A 508 20.89 14.81 11.50
CA ARG A 508 20.45 13.77 10.55
C ARG A 508 21.48 13.46 9.45
N SER A 509 22.26 14.47 9.05
CA SER A 509 23.34 14.38 8.06
C SER A 509 24.72 14.22 8.69
N ALA A 510 24.80 13.97 10.00
CA ALA A 510 26.09 13.74 10.65
C ALA A 510 26.81 12.55 10.00
N ILE A 511 28.10 12.74 9.71
CA ILE A 511 28.95 11.70 9.14
C ILE A 511 29.28 10.70 10.25
N PRO A 512 28.82 9.44 10.17
CA PRO A 512 29.13 8.46 11.20
C PRO A 512 30.56 7.94 11.04
N VAL A 513 31.17 7.58 12.18
CA VAL A 513 32.43 6.81 12.19
C VAL A 513 32.21 5.47 11.50
N HIS A 514 31.16 4.76 11.91
CA HIS A 514 30.68 3.52 11.27
C HIS A 514 29.28 3.74 10.72
N ALA A 515 29.15 3.76 9.39
CA ALA A 515 27.85 3.66 8.74
C ALA A 515 27.27 2.26 8.97
N PHE A 516 25.95 2.15 9.15
CA PHE A 516 25.34 0.84 9.40
C PHE A 516 25.15 0.02 8.11
N SER A 517 25.04 0.67 6.96
CA SER A 517 24.89 0.12 5.61
C SER A 517 25.66 0.94 4.57
N GLU A 518 25.70 0.46 3.31
CA GLU A 518 26.22 1.26 2.20
C GLU A 518 25.36 2.49 1.90
N SER A 519 24.03 2.36 1.82
CA SER A 519 23.17 3.52 1.54
C SER A 519 23.24 4.57 2.64
N ASP A 520 23.41 4.16 3.91
CA ASP A 520 23.68 5.08 5.02
C ASP A 520 25.02 5.82 4.84
N ARG A 521 26.07 5.11 4.39
CA ARG A 521 27.37 5.70 4.07
C ARG A 521 27.24 6.74 2.97
N LEU A 522 26.56 6.41 1.87
CA LEU A 522 26.36 7.33 0.73
C LEU A 522 25.50 8.53 1.14
N TYR A 523 24.44 8.31 1.93
CA TYR A 523 23.61 9.40 2.45
C TYR A 523 24.40 10.38 3.33
N ALA A 524 25.22 9.85 4.24
CA ALA A 524 25.94 10.66 5.20
C ALA A 524 27.24 11.27 4.66
N ARG A 525 27.87 10.67 3.65
CA ARG A 525 29.17 11.11 3.08
C ARG A 525 29.01 11.60 1.64
N PRO A 526 28.75 12.90 1.43
CA PRO A 526 28.57 13.46 0.08
C PRO A 526 29.74 13.21 -0.87
N ALA A 527 30.98 13.18 -0.37
CA ALA A 527 32.17 12.89 -1.18
C ALA A 527 32.18 11.45 -1.73
N ASP A 528 31.65 10.49 -0.96
CA ASP A 528 31.53 9.11 -1.41
C ASP A 528 30.36 8.94 -2.37
N ALA A 529 29.20 9.54 -2.06
CA ALA A 529 28.07 9.58 -2.99
C ALA A 529 28.43 10.24 -4.32
N GLY A 530 29.26 11.29 -4.30
CA GLY A 530 29.74 11.95 -5.51
C GLY A 530 30.62 11.08 -6.42
N LYS A 531 31.12 9.92 -5.95
CA LYS A 531 31.83 8.95 -6.80
C LYS A 531 30.85 8.06 -7.59
N ASP A 532 29.61 7.94 -7.11
CA ASP A 532 28.59 7.14 -7.77
C ASP A 532 28.15 7.82 -9.09
N PRO A 533 28.20 7.12 -10.24
CA PRO A 533 27.81 7.69 -11.53
C PRO A 533 26.36 8.18 -11.58
N GLN A 534 25.43 7.49 -10.91
CA GLN A 534 24.02 7.85 -10.87
C GLN A 534 23.79 9.12 -10.04
N VAL A 535 24.46 9.26 -8.90
CA VAL A 535 24.40 10.50 -8.10
C VAL A 535 24.98 11.68 -8.87
N ARG A 536 26.11 11.48 -9.57
CA ARG A 536 26.69 12.52 -10.45
C ARG A 536 25.74 12.92 -11.56
N ALA A 537 25.13 11.95 -12.24
CA ALA A 537 24.16 12.20 -13.30
C ALA A 537 22.92 12.94 -12.79
N SER A 538 22.36 12.52 -11.66
CA SER A 538 21.22 13.19 -11.02
C SER A 538 21.55 14.63 -10.61
N ARG A 539 22.75 14.87 -10.06
CA ARG A 539 23.21 16.21 -9.71
C ARG A 539 23.45 17.08 -10.94
N ALA A 540 24.03 16.52 -12.00
CA ALA A 540 24.20 17.22 -13.28
C ALA A 540 22.83 17.60 -13.88
N CYS A 541 21.85 16.70 -13.82
CA CYS A 541 20.47 16.94 -14.23
C CYS A 541 19.84 18.09 -13.43
N TRP A 542 19.95 18.05 -12.09
CA TRP A 542 19.43 19.09 -11.20
C TRP A 542 20.06 20.47 -11.50
N HIS A 543 21.38 20.54 -11.65
CA HIS A 543 22.06 21.79 -12.05
C HIS A 543 21.64 22.24 -13.45
N ALA A 544 21.48 21.32 -14.41
CA ALA A 544 21.03 21.67 -15.75
C ALA A 544 19.63 22.30 -15.74
N TRP A 545 18.74 21.84 -14.86
CA TRP A 545 17.40 22.39 -14.68
C TRP A 545 17.39 23.75 -13.97
N TRP A 546 18.22 23.94 -12.93
CA TRP A 546 18.17 25.11 -12.06
C TRP A 546 19.11 26.26 -12.47
N ASP A 547 20.34 25.93 -12.86
CA ASP A 547 21.41 26.90 -13.14
C ASP A 547 21.75 26.98 -14.64
N GLY A 548 21.15 26.13 -15.47
CA GLY A 548 21.49 26.02 -16.89
C GLY A 548 20.74 27.01 -17.78
N GLU A 549 21.39 28.08 -18.25
CA GLU A 549 20.88 28.94 -19.33
C GLU A 549 21.02 28.30 -20.74
N GLN A 550 21.10 26.98 -20.83
CA GLN A 550 21.25 26.24 -22.09
C GLN A 550 20.17 25.18 -22.24
N HIS A 551 19.76 24.88 -23.48
CA HIS A 551 18.96 23.69 -23.79
C HIS A 551 19.89 22.47 -23.80
N THR A 552 19.73 21.61 -22.79
CA THR A 552 20.59 20.46 -22.52
C THR A 552 19.89 19.14 -22.84
N ALA A 553 20.62 18.03 -22.77
CA ALA A 553 20.04 16.69 -22.91
C ALA A 553 18.99 16.38 -21.82
N HIS A 554 19.06 17.05 -20.66
CA HIS A 554 18.08 16.93 -19.58
C HIS A 554 16.78 17.71 -19.84
N ASP A 555 16.76 18.55 -20.87
CA ASP A 555 15.61 19.35 -21.30
C ASP A 555 14.96 18.77 -22.59
N GLY A 556 15.44 17.63 -23.09
CA GLY A 556 14.96 16.97 -24.32
C GLY A 556 15.90 17.09 -25.54
N ARG A 557 17.07 17.71 -25.41
CA ARG A 557 18.02 17.80 -26.54
C ARG A 557 18.64 16.45 -26.89
N VAL A 558 18.53 16.05 -28.14
CA VAL A 558 19.16 14.85 -28.69
C VAL A 558 20.01 15.18 -29.92
N ARG A 559 20.77 14.21 -30.43
CA ARG A 559 21.50 14.38 -31.69
C ARG A 559 20.52 14.57 -32.85
N PRO A 560 20.89 15.34 -33.90
CA PRO A 560 20.10 15.42 -35.12
C PRO A 560 19.84 14.04 -35.74
N ASP A 561 18.68 13.89 -36.37
CA ASP A 561 18.17 12.69 -37.03
C ASP A 561 18.36 11.43 -36.17
N HIS A 562 18.03 11.53 -34.88
CA HIS A 562 18.04 10.37 -33.99
C HIS A 562 17.10 9.28 -34.56
N PRO A 563 17.55 8.02 -34.71
CA PRO A 563 16.77 6.97 -35.38
C PRO A 563 15.34 6.82 -34.83
N LEU A 564 15.17 6.72 -33.51
CA LEU A 564 13.84 6.64 -32.90
C LEU A 564 12.91 7.81 -33.21
N VAL A 565 13.46 9.02 -33.40
CA VAL A 565 12.66 10.20 -33.77
C VAL A 565 12.26 10.13 -35.23
N VAL A 566 13.19 9.74 -36.10
CA VAL A 566 12.93 9.56 -37.54
C VAL A 566 11.92 8.45 -37.77
N ASP A 567 12.06 7.32 -37.07
CA ASP A 567 11.13 6.19 -37.13
C ASP A 567 9.75 6.61 -36.65
N ALA A 568 9.64 7.27 -35.49
CA ALA A 568 8.36 7.76 -34.96
C ALA A 568 7.67 8.77 -35.88
N LEU A 569 8.43 9.61 -36.59
CA LEU A 569 7.89 10.55 -37.59
C LEU A 569 7.47 9.83 -38.89
N ALA A 570 8.17 8.76 -39.27
CA ALA A 570 7.88 7.98 -40.48
C ALA A 570 6.62 7.11 -40.34
N GLU A 571 6.19 6.81 -39.11
CA GLU A 571 4.91 6.13 -38.87
C GLU A 571 3.72 6.96 -39.39
N VAL A 572 2.62 6.28 -39.72
CA VAL A 572 1.38 6.94 -40.09
C VAL A 572 0.76 7.58 -38.83
N GLN A 573 0.70 8.90 -38.82
CA GLN A 573 0.25 9.69 -37.69
C GLN A 573 -1.29 9.68 -37.57
N SER A 574 -1.80 9.91 -36.37
CA SER A 574 -3.20 10.30 -36.12
C SER A 574 -3.31 11.80 -35.82
N THR A 575 -4.51 12.38 -35.91
CA THR A 575 -4.75 13.78 -35.51
C THR A 575 -4.36 14.05 -34.05
N THR A 576 -4.54 13.08 -33.15
CA THR A 576 -4.07 13.18 -31.75
C THR A 576 -2.55 13.22 -31.66
N SER A 577 -1.85 12.41 -32.46
CA SER A 577 -0.38 12.42 -32.49
C SER A 577 0.17 13.72 -33.10
N LEU A 578 -0.48 14.25 -34.14
CA LEU A 578 -0.13 15.53 -34.75
C LEU A 578 -0.38 16.69 -33.78
N HIS A 579 -1.48 16.66 -33.04
CA HIS A 579 -1.73 17.61 -31.96
C HIS A 579 -0.58 17.58 -30.95
N ARG A 580 -0.13 16.40 -30.49
CA ARG A 580 1.05 16.32 -29.62
C ARG A 580 2.32 16.82 -30.30
N LEU A 581 2.61 16.43 -31.54
CA LEU A 581 3.79 16.87 -32.28
C LEU A 581 3.91 18.41 -32.30
N LEU A 582 2.78 19.12 -32.40
CA LEU A 582 2.73 20.57 -32.55
C LEU A 582 2.50 21.34 -31.24
N CYS A 583 1.75 20.77 -30.29
CA CYS A 583 1.39 21.44 -29.04
C CYS A 583 2.24 20.97 -27.85
N ASP A 584 2.86 19.80 -27.96
CA ASP A 584 3.74 19.21 -26.94
C ASP A 584 4.82 18.32 -27.59
N PRO A 585 5.82 18.92 -28.26
CA PRO A 585 6.83 18.17 -29.00
C PRO A 585 7.59 17.14 -28.13
N LEU A 586 7.80 17.45 -26.85
CA LEU A 586 8.42 16.51 -25.91
C LEU A 586 7.49 15.34 -25.59
N GLY A 587 6.21 15.60 -25.30
CA GLY A 587 5.24 14.53 -25.07
C GLY A 587 4.98 13.64 -26.29
N PHE A 588 5.13 14.17 -27.51
CA PHE A 588 5.11 13.35 -28.73
C PHE A 588 6.21 12.28 -28.70
N ILE A 589 7.44 12.67 -28.34
CA ILE A 589 8.56 11.72 -28.23
C ILE A 589 8.30 10.71 -27.12
N TRP A 590 7.84 11.16 -25.96
CA TRP A 590 7.55 10.25 -24.86
C TRP A 590 6.49 9.21 -25.22
N GLU A 591 5.40 9.61 -25.87
CA GLU A 591 4.31 8.69 -26.17
C GLU A 591 4.57 7.82 -27.43
N TYR A 592 5.14 8.40 -28.48
CA TYR A 592 5.25 7.73 -29.79
C TYR A 592 6.64 7.18 -30.08
N ALA A 593 7.72 7.77 -29.54
CA ALA A 593 9.07 7.22 -29.73
C ALA A 593 9.54 6.36 -28.53
N LEU A 594 9.18 6.71 -27.30
CA LEU A 594 9.52 5.94 -26.09
C LEU A 594 8.40 5.03 -25.59
N HIS A 595 7.20 5.14 -26.19
CA HIS A 595 6.02 4.36 -25.83
C HIS A 595 5.62 4.46 -24.35
N TRP A 596 5.87 5.61 -23.72
CA TRP A 596 5.38 5.89 -22.38
C TRP A 596 3.87 6.06 -22.41
N ARG A 597 3.19 5.38 -21.50
CA ARG A 597 1.73 5.38 -21.37
C ARG A 597 1.36 5.70 -19.94
N GLU A 598 0.30 6.48 -19.78
CA GLU A 598 -0.29 6.76 -18.48
C GLU A 598 -0.77 5.44 -17.83
N PRO A 599 -0.42 5.17 -16.56
CA PRO A 599 -0.97 4.04 -15.84
C PRO A 599 -2.47 4.23 -15.60
N ASN A 600 -3.25 3.15 -15.66
CA ASN A 600 -4.65 3.22 -15.25
C ASN A 600 -4.71 3.44 -13.73
N LEU A 601 -5.14 4.64 -13.29
CA LEU A 601 -5.07 5.06 -11.89
C LEU A 601 -6.13 4.41 -11.01
N ASP A 602 -7.32 4.11 -11.57
CA ASP A 602 -8.41 3.47 -10.84
C ASP A 602 -9.16 2.51 -11.78
N PRO A 603 -9.25 1.20 -11.45
CA PRO A 603 -10.05 0.26 -12.23
C PRO A 603 -11.57 0.50 -12.12
N GLN A 604 -12.03 1.27 -11.12
CA GLN A 604 -13.44 1.58 -10.89
C GLN A 604 -13.67 3.06 -10.49
N PRO A 605 -13.39 4.02 -11.39
CA PRO A 605 -13.47 5.45 -11.09
C PRO A 605 -14.90 5.89 -10.82
N LEU A 606 -15.14 6.81 -9.89
CA LEU A 606 -16.51 7.29 -9.60
C LEU A 606 -17.20 7.96 -10.79
N ALA A 607 -16.42 8.56 -11.70
CA ALA A 607 -16.89 9.12 -12.96
C ALA A 607 -15.84 8.87 -14.05
N LEU A 608 -16.29 8.75 -15.30
CA LEU A 608 -15.36 8.75 -16.43
C LEU A 608 -14.73 10.14 -16.58
N ASP A 609 -13.46 10.18 -17.00
CA ASP A 609 -12.86 11.43 -17.42
C ASP A 609 -13.52 11.96 -18.71
N HIS A 610 -13.25 13.22 -19.05
CA HIS A 610 -13.86 13.87 -20.21
C HIS A 610 -13.58 13.13 -21.52
N ARG A 611 -12.41 12.51 -21.66
CA ARG A 611 -12.01 11.80 -22.87
C ARG A 611 -12.76 10.48 -23.00
N ALA A 612 -12.74 9.65 -21.96
CA ALA A 612 -13.43 8.36 -21.91
C ALA A 612 -14.95 8.54 -22.03
N PHE A 613 -15.51 9.60 -21.44
CA PHE A 613 -16.92 9.95 -21.63
C PHE A 613 -17.22 10.35 -23.07
N GLY A 614 -16.37 11.16 -23.70
CA GLY A 614 -16.48 11.48 -25.13
C GLY A 614 -16.45 10.22 -25.99
N GLU A 615 -15.46 9.35 -25.78
CA GLU A 615 -15.33 8.08 -26.51
C GLU A 615 -16.57 7.18 -26.34
N LEU A 616 -17.24 7.20 -25.18
CA LEU A 616 -18.52 6.50 -24.97
C LEU A 616 -19.65 7.08 -25.83
N VAL A 617 -19.77 8.42 -25.89
CA VAL A 617 -20.76 9.10 -26.74
C VAL A 617 -20.52 8.78 -28.22
N HIS A 618 -19.28 8.81 -28.69
CA HIS A 618 -18.94 8.42 -30.07
C HIS A 618 -19.23 6.95 -30.34
N ALA A 619 -18.93 6.05 -29.39
CA ALA A 619 -19.25 4.63 -29.54
C ALA A 619 -20.76 4.37 -29.67
N LEU A 620 -21.60 5.14 -28.95
CA LEU A 620 -23.07 5.10 -29.08
C LEU A 620 -23.53 5.57 -30.47
N ILE A 621 -23.05 6.75 -30.90
CA ILE A 621 -23.38 7.33 -32.22
C ILE A 621 -22.96 6.36 -33.33
N GLY A 622 -21.69 5.93 -33.32
CA GLY A 622 -21.19 4.97 -34.31
C GLY A 622 -21.91 3.63 -34.28
N GLY A 623 -22.44 3.22 -33.12
CA GLY A 623 -23.16 1.97 -32.99
C GLY A 623 -24.55 1.97 -33.59
N VAL A 624 -25.28 3.07 -33.45
CA VAL A 624 -26.54 3.29 -34.16
C VAL A 624 -26.33 3.26 -35.67
N LEU A 625 -25.28 3.94 -36.13
CA LEU A 625 -25.05 4.17 -37.56
C LEU A 625 -24.45 2.96 -38.29
N ARG A 626 -23.88 2.00 -37.56
CA ARG A 626 -23.40 0.72 -38.13
C ARG A 626 -24.48 -0.04 -38.90
N ASP A 627 -25.74 0.05 -38.46
CA ASP A 627 -26.85 -0.70 -39.02
C ASP A 627 -27.66 0.12 -40.06
N GLY A 628 -27.17 1.31 -40.43
CA GLY A 628 -27.79 2.25 -41.37
C GLY A 628 -28.22 3.56 -40.72
N THR A 629 -28.44 4.61 -41.52
CA THR A 629 -28.91 5.92 -41.04
C THR A 629 -30.42 5.84 -40.68
N PRO A 630 -30.81 6.06 -39.41
CA PRO A 630 -32.22 6.08 -39.00
C PRO A 630 -33.01 7.14 -39.78
N GLN A 631 -34.27 6.86 -40.13
CA GLN A 631 -35.11 7.78 -40.92
C GLN A 631 -35.91 8.76 -40.06
N ASN A 632 -36.14 8.43 -38.78
CA ASN A 632 -36.92 9.24 -37.86
C ASN A 632 -36.37 9.15 -36.42
N VAL A 633 -36.91 10.00 -35.54
CA VAL A 633 -36.46 10.10 -34.14
C VAL A 633 -36.73 8.82 -33.34
N ASP A 634 -37.84 8.13 -33.60
CA ASP A 634 -38.20 6.90 -32.88
C ASP A 634 -37.22 5.76 -33.22
N GLU A 635 -36.79 5.66 -34.47
CA GLU A 635 -35.75 4.72 -34.91
C GLU A 635 -34.38 5.02 -34.26
N ILE A 636 -34.03 6.30 -34.09
CA ILE A 636 -32.82 6.68 -33.34
C ILE A 636 -32.90 6.19 -31.90
N ASP A 637 -34.02 6.47 -31.22
CA ASP A 637 -34.19 6.14 -29.81
C ASP A 637 -34.11 4.62 -29.58
N ILE A 638 -34.76 3.82 -30.44
CA ILE A 638 -34.69 2.34 -30.38
C ILE A 638 -33.26 1.83 -30.62
N ALA A 639 -32.57 2.36 -31.63
CA ALA A 639 -31.20 1.94 -31.96
C ALA A 639 -30.20 2.33 -30.86
N LEU A 640 -30.35 3.52 -30.27
CA LEU A 640 -29.53 3.99 -29.15
C LEU A 640 -29.73 3.12 -27.92
N GLU A 641 -30.97 2.75 -27.59
CA GLU A 641 -31.24 1.87 -26.45
C GLU A 641 -30.55 0.51 -26.63
N ARG A 642 -30.65 -0.08 -27.82
CA ARG A 642 -29.98 -1.35 -28.14
C ARG A 642 -28.45 -1.23 -28.02
N GLU A 643 -27.87 -0.14 -28.51
CA GLU A 643 -26.42 0.11 -28.42
C GLU A 643 -25.98 0.34 -26.98
N ALA A 644 -26.74 1.11 -26.21
CA ALA A 644 -26.46 1.40 -24.81
C ALA A 644 -26.44 0.12 -23.97
N VAL A 645 -27.38 -0.80 -24.18
CA VAL A 645 -27.38 -2.12 -23.52
C VAL A 645 -26.09 -2.88 -23.85
N ARG A 646 -25.71 -2.95 -25.13
CA ARG A 646 -24.48 -3.64 -25.57
C ARG A 646 -23.20 -3.03 -24.98
N LEU A 647 -23.08 -1.70 -24.97
CA LEU A 647 -21.91 -1.02 -24.41
C LEU A 647 -21.87 -1.15 -22.89
N THR A 648 -23.02 -1.18 -22.23
CA THR A 648 -23.11 -1.43 -20.78
C THR A 648 -22.43 -2.74 -20.38
N GLU A 649 -22.55 -3.78 -21.22
CA GLU A 649 -21.96 -5.11 -20.97
C GLU A 649 -20.51 -5.25 -21.48
N SER A 650 -20.20 -4.69 -22.66
CA SER A 650 -18.90 -4.89 -23.32
C SER A 650 -17.80 -3.91 -22.89
N TRP A 651 -18.16 -2.69 -22.47
CA TRP A 651 -17.19 -1.67 -22.06
C TRP A 651 -16.39 -2.07 -20.81
N PRO A 652 -17.00 -2.62 -19.73
CA PRO A 652 -16.27 -3.02 -18.52
C PRO A 652 -15.25 -4.15 -18.73
N ILE A 653 -15.36 -4.89 -19.85
CA ILE A 653 -14.46 -5.99 -20.23
C ILE A 653 -13.14 -5.46 -20.82
N THR A 654 -13.13 -4.21 -21.30
CA THR A 654 -11.96 -3.60 -21.94
C THR A 654 -11.48 -2.35 -21.24
N ARG A 655 -12.33 -1.67 -20.48
CA ARG A 655 -12.06 -0.37 -19.85
C ARG A 655 -12.55 -0.30 -18.41
N ALA A 656 -12.05 0.73 -17.71
CA ALA A 656 -12.47 1.06 -16.36
C ALA A 656 -13.84 1.72 -16.44
N VAL A 657 -14.71 1.39 -15.50
CA VAL A 657 -16.07 1.95 -15.43
C VAL A 657 -16.44 2.25 -13.98
N PRO A 658 -17.36 3.21 -13.75
CA PRO A 658 -17.88 3.43 -12.42
C PRO A 658 -18.60 2.23 -11.80
N PRO A 659 -18.87 2.26 -10.48
CA PRO A 659 -19.76 1.31 -9.83
C PRO A 659 -21.11 1.19 -10.55
N GLY A 660 -21.72 0.00 -10.56
CA GLY A 660 -22.80 -0.34 -11.50
C GLY A 660 -24.03 0.60 -11.53
N LEU A 661 -24.34 1.30 -10.43
CA LEU A 661 -25.37 2.35 -10.44
C LEU A 661 -24.91 3.59 -11.22
N LEU A 662 -23.70 4.08 -10.90
CA LEU A 662 -23.09 5.23 -11.56
C LEU A 662 -22.77 4.93 -13.03
N TRP A 663 -22.38 3.70 -13.36
CA TRP A 663 -22.14 3.30 -14.74
C TRP A 663 -23.40 3.39 -15.58
N ARG A 664 -24.53 2.83 -15.11
CA ARG A 664 -25.82 2.95 -15.80
C ARG A 664 -26.24 4.40 -15.99
N HIS A 665 -26.07 5.24 -14.97
CA HIS A 665 -26.33 6.67 -15.08
C HIS A 665 -25.40 7.36 -16.10
N THR A 666 -24.12 6.98 -16.14
CA THR A 666 -23.14 7.53 -17.09
C THR A 666 -23.51 7.17 -18.53
N VAL A 667 -23.93 5.92 -18.77
CA VAL A 667 -24.42 5.47 -20.10
C VAL A 667 -25.68 6.22 -20.49
N GLU A 668 -26.62 6.41 -19.57
CA GLU A 668 -27.84 7.20 -19.80
C GLU A 668 -27.51 8.65 -20.20
N MET A 669 -26.62 9.33 -19.46
CA MET A 669 -26.15 10.66 -19.82
C MET A 669 -25.47 10.68 -21.20
N ALA A 670 -24.67 9.66 -21.51
CA ALA A 670 -24.03 9.55 -22.82
C ALA A 670 -25.07 9.32 -23.95
N ARG A 671 -26.14 8.55 -23.68
CA ARG A 671 -27.26 8.33 -24.59
C ARG A 671 -28.00 9.64 -24.89
N GLU A 672 -28.29 10.44 -23.87
CA GLU A 672 -28.91 11.76 -24.07
C GLU A 672 -28.05 12.68 -24.95
N ARG A 673 -26.71 12.65 -24.79
CA ARG A 673 -25.79 13.44 -25.64
C ARG A 673 -25.75 12.91 -27.07
N ALA A 674 -25.69 11.59 -27.24
CA ALA A 674 -25.71 10.94 -28.54
C ALA A 674 -27.02 11.22 -29.30
N LEU A 675 -28.16 11.17 -28.61
CA LEU A 675 -29.48 11.52 -29.15
C LEU A 675 -29.52 12.94 -29.70
N ARG A 676 -28.98 13.93 -28.97
CA ARG A 676 -28.89 15.31 -29.46
C ARG A 676 -28.05 15.42 -30.73
N GLY A 677 -26.90 14.74 -30.76
CA GLY A 677 -26.02 14.72 -31.94
C GLY A 677 -26.69 14.10 -33.17
N LEU A 678 -27.44 13.01 -32.98
CA LEU A 678 -28.18 12.34 -34.05
C LEU A 678 -29.42 13.13 -34.51
N ARG A 679 -30.13 13.82 -33.60
CA ARG A 679 -31.27 14.68 -33.95
C ARG A 679 -30.85 15.90 -34.77
N ASP A 680 -29.78 16.58 -34.35
CA ASP A 680 -29.16 17.66 -35.13
C ASP A 680 -28.72 17.14 -36.51
N ALA A 681 -28.25 15.89 -36.56
CA ALA A 681 -27.77 15.31 -37.80
C ALA A 681 -28.86 15.10 -38.88
N LEU A 682 -30.08 14.75 -38.47
CA LEU A 682 -31.21 14.51 -39.37
C LEU A 682 -31.94 15.80 -39.81
N GLY A 683 -31.62 16.96 -39.23
CA GLY A 683 -32.37 18.20 -39.43
C GLY A 683 -32.17 18.89 -40.79
N GLU A 684 -31.09 18.61 -41.52
CA GLU A 684 -30.84 19.23 -42.84
C GLU A 684 -30.49 18.18 -43.91
N PRO A 685 -31.30 18.05 -44.99
CA PRO A 685 -30.96 17.21 -46.13
C PRO A 685 -29.80 17.84 -46.92
N ARG A 686 -28.58 17.33 -46.72
CA ARG A 686 -27.33 17.81 -47.36
C ARG A 686 -26.68 16.74 -48.24
N GLY A 687 -27.45 16.10 -49.12
CA GLY A 687 -26.93 15.07 -50.03
C GLY A 687 -26.67 13.73 -49.35
N THR A 688 -25.54 13.08 -49.66
CA THR A 688 -25.18 11.75 -49.11
C THR A 688 -24.37 11.93 -47.82
N SER A 689 -24.90 11.44 -46.70
CA SER A 689 -24.25 11.52 -45.38
C SER A 689 -23.47 10.24 -45.06
N TRP A 690 -22.24 10.42 -44.61
CA TRP A 690 -21.34 9.38 -44.15
C TRP A 690 -20.95 9.65 -42.70
N THR A 691 -20.89 8.62 -41.88
CA THR A 691 -20.65 8.76 -40.44
C THR A 691 -19.59 7.78 -39.96
N GLU A 692 -18.85 8.16 -38.92
CA GLU A 692 -17.67 7.42 -38.41
C GLU A 692 -16.75 6.99 -39.57
N LEU A 693 -16.47 7.93 -40.47
CA LEU A 693 -15.83 7.69 -41.74
C LEU A 693 -14.31 7.67 -41.57
N SER A 694 -13.74 6.46 -41.44
CA SER A 694 -12.31 6.23 -41.43
C SER A 694 -11.66 6.53 -42.78
N PHE A 695 -10.46 7.13 -42.78
CA PHE A 695 -9.60 7.32 -43.96
C PHE A 695 -8.15 6.94 -43.65
N GLY A 696 -7.38 6.60 -44.69
CA GLY A 696 -5.98 6.20 -44.53
C GLY A 696 -5.78 4.81 -43.89
N GLU A 697 -6.81 3.99 -43.90
CA GLU A 697 -6.78 2.60 -43.46
C GLU A 697 -7.67 1.72 -44.36
N PRO A 698 -7.35 0.42 -44.49
CA PRO A 698 -8.20 -0.52 -45.24
C PRO A 698 -9.60 -0.59 -44.63
N ARG A 699 -10.64 -0.56 -45.47
CA ARG A 699 -12.03 -0.68 -45.04
C ARG A 699 -12.83 -1.53 -46.02
N ASP A 700 -13.72 -2.35 -45.47
CA ASP A 700 -14.74 -3.07 -46.22
C ASP A 700 -16.05 -2.28 -46.17
N GLY A 701 -16.67 -2.04 -47.34
CA GLY A 701 -17.95 -1.33 -47.46
C GLY A 701 -17.89 -0.06 -48.29
N PRO A 702 -19.06 0.54 -48.61
CA PRO A 702 -19.13 1.75 -49.42
C PRO A 702 -18.48 2.94 -48.70
N HIS A 703 -17.74 3.76 -49.44
CA HIS A 703 -17.10 4.98 -48.96
C HIS A 703 -16.97 6.00 -50.10
N PRO A 704 -16.83 7.30 -49.79
CA PRO A 704 -16.69 8.34 -50.82
C PRO A 704 -15.23 8.58 -51.25
N TRP A 705 -14.25 7.95 -50.58
CA TRP A 705 -12.82 8.21 -50.82
C TRP A 705 -12.30 7.72 -52.17
N ALA A 706 -11.53 8.57 -52.87
CA ALA A 706 -10.82 8.18 -54.10
C ALA A 706 -9.66 7.20 -53.85
N THR A 707 -9.10 7.17 -52.63
CA THR A 707 -8.05 6.24 -52.21
C THR A 707 -8.16 5.95 -50.72
N LEU A 708 -7.73 4.75 -50.31
CA LEU A 708 -7.65 4.34 -48.90
C LEU A 708 -6.24 4.53 -48.32
N SER A 709 -5.31 5.09 -49.10
CA SER A 709 -3.95 5.39 -48.62
C SER A 709 -3.95 6.53 -47.59
N PRO A 710 -3.02 6.51 -46.61
CA PRO A 710 -2.82 7.64 -45.70
C PRO A 710 -2.63 8.97 -46.45
N VAL A 711 -3.18 10.05 -45.89
CA VAL A 711 -3.14 11.37 -46.53
C VAL A 711 -1.80 12.05 -46.24
N PRO A 712 -1.03 12.48 -47.25
CA PRO A 712 0.21 13.22 -47.05
C PRO A 712 -0.08 14.66 -46.60
N ILE A 713 0.71 15.18 -45.66
CA ILE A 713 0.64 16.58 -45.20
C ILE A 713 1.63 17.42 -45.99
N GLY A 714 1.19 17.98 -47.13
CA GLY A 714 2.04 18.77 -48.01
C GLY A 714 3.34 18.04 -48.39
N GLN A 715 4.48 18.73 -48.36
CA GLN A 715 5.81 18.17 -48.64
C GLN A 715 6.61 17.84 -47.37
N THR A 716 5.93 17.56 -46.26
CA THR A 716 6.60 17.33 -44.94
C THR A 716 7.16 15.93 -44.76
N GLY A 717 6.76 14.98 -45.62
CA GLY A 717 7.07 13.56 -45.45
C GLY A 717 6.24 12.86 -44.36
N ILE A 718 5.28 13.55 -43.75
CA ILE A 718 4.33 12.98 -42.80
C ILE A 718 3.04 12.59 -43.51
N CYS A 719 2.56 11.39 -43.23
CA CYS A 719 1.24 10.94 -43.62
C CYS A 719 0.39 10.70 -42.38
N PHE A 720 -0.92 10.93 -42.50
CA PHE A 720 -1.84 10.71 -41.40
C PHE A 720 -3.10 9.97 -41.83
N ARG A 721 -3.72 9.37 -40.83
CA ARG A 721 -5.02 8.71 -40.90
C ARG A 721 -5.92 9.24 -39.78
N GLY A 722 -7.20 8.95 -39.89
CA GLY A 722 -8.14 9.36 -38.87
C GLY A 722 -9.53 8.85 -39.15
N ARG A 723 -10.47 9.30 -38.32
CA ARG A 723 -11.89 9.01 -38.45
C ARG A 723 -12.67 10.30 -38.31
N ILE A 724 -13.41 10.62 -39.35
CA ILE A 724 -14.29 11.80 -39.39
C ILE A 724 -15.65 11.39 -38.82
N ASP A 725 -16.14 12.10 -37.80
CA ASP A 725 -17.40 11.75 -37.15
C ASP A 725 -18.58 11.78 -38.14
N ARG A 726 -18.65 12.83 -38.97
CA ARG A 726 -19.61 12.93 -40.07
C ARG A 726 -19.08 13.75 -41.25
N LEU A 727 -19.41 13.28 -42.46
CA LEU A 727 -19.18 13.95 -43.74
C LEU A 727 -20.50 13.98 -44.53
N ASP A 728 -20.97 15.15 -44.93
CA ASP A 728 -22.09 15.32 -45.84
C ASP A 728 -21.58 15.77 -47.22
N GLU A 729 -21.92 15.01 -48.26
CA GLU A 729 -21.52 15.29 -49.64
C GLU A 729 -22.73 15.69 -50.49
N ASP A 730 -22.73 16.93 -50.97
CA ASP A 730 -23.67 17.42 -51.97
C ASP A 730 -23.01 17.41 -53.34
N ALA A 731 -23.12 16.26 -54.02
CA ALA A 731 -22.58 16.06 -55.38
C ALA A 731 -23.17 17.05 -56.40
N ALA A 732 -24.39 17.55 -56.20
CA ALA A 732 -25.03 18.50 -57.12
C ALA A 732 -24.41 19.90 -57.00
N ARG A 733 -23.96 20.28 -55.80
CA ARG A 733 -23.30 21.57 -55.54
C ARG A 733 -21.77 21.48 -55.54
N GLY A 734 -21.21 20.27 -55.61
CA GLY A 734 -19.78 20.02 -55.48
C GLY A 734 -19.26 20.50 -54.11
N ALA A 735 -20.03 20.28 -53.05
CA ALA A 735 -19.73 20.78 -51.72
C ALA A 735 -19.69 19.63 -50.70
N ALA A 736 -18.74 19.70 -49.75
CA ALA A 736 -18.66 18.77 -48.63
C ALA A 736 -18.63 19.50 -47.28
N VAL A 737 -19.34 18.95 -46.30
CA VAL A 737 -19.37 19.45 -44.92
C VAL A 737 -18.84 18.38 -43.98
N ILE A 738 -17.77 18.69 -43.27
CA ILE A 738 -17.24 17.85 -42.20
C ILE A 738 -17.80 18.34 -40.88
N THR A 739 -18.28 17.44 -40.04
CA THR A 739 -18.74 17.75 -38.68
C THR A 739 -17.97 16.90 -37.68
N ASP A 740 -17.38 17.54 -36.67
CA ASP A 740 -16.74 16.92 -35.50
C ASP A 740 -17.57 17.25 -34.25
N TYR A 741 -17.98 16.22 -33.51
CA TYR A 741 -18.87 16.37 -32.36
C TYR A 741 -18.07 16.59 -31.08
N LYS A 742 -18.39 17.66 -30.33
CA LYS A 742 -17.80 17.95 -29.02
C LYS A 742 -18.84 17.82 -27.92
N VAL A 743 -18.51 17.06 -26.88
CA VAL A 743 -19.40 16.81 -25.73
C VAL A 743 -19.35 17.95 -24.69
N GLY A 744 -18.39 18.87 -24.82
CA GLY A 744 -18.18 20.01 -23.92
C GLY A 744 -19.11 21.20 -24.14
N THR A 745 -18.92 22.27 -23.35
CA THR A 745 -19.61 23.55 -23.54
C THR A 745 -19.00 24.31 -24.73
N ALA A 746 -19.82 24.91 -25.59
CA ALA A 746 -19.34 25.79 -26.64
C ALA A 746 -18.67 27.06 -26.08
N PRO A 747 -17.55 27.54 -26.65
CA PRO A 747 -16.90 28.77 -26.20
C PRO A 747 -17.74 30.03 -26.49
N ASP A 748 -17.76 30.97 -25.54
CA ASP A 748 -18.43 32.27 -25.66
C ASP A 748 -17.59 33.32 -26.43
N ARG A 749 -17.09 32.95 -27.62
CA ARG A 749 -16.30 33.86 -28.47
C ARG A 749 -17.11 34.37 -29.65
N LYS A 750 -16.99 35.68 -29.94
CA LYS A 750 -17.60 36.38 -31.10
C LYS A 750 -16.80 36.24 -32.40
N LYS A 751 -15.58 35.69 -32.35
CA LYS A 751 -14.68 35.52 -33.51
C LYS A 751 -14.63 34.04 -33.94
N PRO A 752 -14.36 33.76 -35.23
CA PRO A 752 -14.16 32.39 -35.70
C PRO A 752 -12.99 31.75 -34.94
N VAL A 753 -13.27 30.60 -34.32
CA VAL A 753 -12.26 29.77 -33.67
C VAL A 753 -11.55 29.00 -34.77
N VAL A 754 -10.24 29.22 -34.98
CA VAL A 754 -9.48 28.52 -36.03
C VAL A 754 -8.70 27.37 -35.41
N PHE A 755 -7.68 27.70 -34.60
CA PHE A 755 -6.82 26.70 -33.94
C PHE A 755 -7.02 26.64 -32.43
N ASP A 756 -7.50 27.71 -31.78
CA ASP A 756 -7.61 27.84 -30.31
C ASP A 756 -6.39 27.31 -29.56
N ARG A 757 -5.21 27.91 -29.83
CA ARG A 757 -3.92 27.49 -29.25
C ARG A 757 -3.53 26.04 -29.56
N GLY A 758 -4.09 25.47 -30.63
CA GLY A 758 -3.85 24.12 -31.12
C GLY A 758 -4.95 23.12 -30.78
N ALA A 759 -5.91 23.44 -29.92
CA ALA A 759 -7.00 22.54 -29.53
C ALA A 759 -7.85 22.07 -30.74
N GLU A 760 -8.00 22.91 -31.76
CA GLU A 760 -8.86 22.66 -32.93
C GLU A 760 -8.11 22.23 -34.19
N LEU A 761 -6.85 21.77 -34.06
CA LEU A 761 -6.05 21.23 -35.17
C LEU A 761 -6.74 20.07 -35.90
N GLN A 762 -7.45 19.23 -35.16
CA GLN A 762 -8.15 18.06 -35.70
C GLN A 762 -9.09 18.43 -36.84
N ARG A 763 -9.90 19.48 -36.64
CA ARG A 763 -10.86 19.97 -37.63
C ARG A 763 -10.18 20.40 -38.93
N VAL A 764 -9.06 21.12 -38.83
CA VAL A 764 -8.29 21.59 -39.99
C VAL A 764 -7.67 20.42 -40.76
N PHE A 765 -7.12 19.43 -40.04
CA PHE A 765 -6.58 18.23 -40.68
C PHE A 765 -7.66 17.38 -41.37
N TYR A 766 -8.88 17.31 -40.82
CA TYR A 766 -9.99 16.66 -41.52
C TYR A 766 -10.40 17.41 -42.79
N GLY A 767 -10.36 18.75 -42.78
CA GLY A 767 -10.51 19.57 -43.99
C GLY A 767 -9.50 19.21 -45.08
N LEU A 768 -8.22 19.09 -44.70
CA LEU A 768 -7.15 18.65 -45.60
C LEU A 768 -7.40 17.23 -46.14
N ALA A 769 -7.86 16.30 -45.30
CA ALA A 769 -8.18 14.94 -45.71
C ALA A 769 -9.31 14.91 -46.75
N ALA A 770 -10.41 15.64 -46.52
CA ALA A 770 -11.51 15.71 -47.48
C ALA A 770 -11.09 16.34 -48.81
N GLN A 771 -10.34 17.45 -48.80
CA GLN A 771 -9.80 18.05 -50.03
C GLN A 771 -8.88 17.10 -50.81
N SER A 772 -8.12 16.27 -50.11
CA SER A 772 -7.19 15.32 -50.74
C SER A 772 -7.88 14.07 -51.28
N LEU A 773 -8.98 13.64 -50.66
CA LEU A 773 -9.66 12.36 -50.95
C LEU A 773 -10.93 12.51 -51.79
N LEU A 774 -11.46 13.72 -51.95
CA LEU A 774 -12.67 14.04 -52.73
C LEU A 774 -12.33 15.02 -53.87
N PRO A 775 -11.77 14.54 -55.00
CA PRO A 775 -11.29 15.41 -56.08
C PRO A 775 -12.41 16.20 -56.79
N ASP A 776 -13.64 15.73 -56.72
CA ASP A 776 -14.80 16.34 -57.39
C ASP A 776 -15.47 17.45 -56.55
N VAL A 777 -15.06 17.61 -55.28
CA VAL A 777 -15.59 18.62 -54.36
C VAL A 777 -14.81 19.93 -54.52
N ARG A 778 -15.53 21.02 -54.79
CA ARG A 778 -14.96 22.37 -55.01
C ARG A 778 -15.00 23.25 -53.76
N SER A 779 -15.92 22.99 -52.85
CA SER A 779 -16.10 23.74 -51.60
C SER A 779 -16.11 22.76 -50.41
N VAL A 780 -15.29 23.03 -49.40
CA VAL A 780 -15.22 22.21 -48.18
C VAL A 780 -15.42 23.13 -46.99
N SER A 781 -16.38 22.79 -46.14
CA SER A 781 -16.56 23.45 -44.85
C SER A 781 -16.35 22.46 -43.72
N SER A 782 -15.79 22.93 -42.60
CA SER A 782 -15.50 22.10 -41.44
C SER A 782 -16.12 22.70 -40.19
N GLN A 783 -16.88 21.90 -39.45
CA GLN A 783 -17.78 22.33 -38.38
C GLN A 783 -17.46 21.61 -37.07
N LEU A 784 -17.54 22.34 -35.96
CA LEU A 784 -17.54 21.80 -34.59
C LEU A 784 -18.93 21.94 -34.00
N THR A 785 -19.59 20.82 -33.68
CA THR A 785 -20.94 20.84 -33.09
C THR A 785 -20.87 20.45 -31.62
N TYR A 786 -21.24 21.38 -30.74
CA TYR A 786 -21.22 21.19 -29.29
C TYR A 786 -22.56 20.64 -28.77
N LEU A 787 -22.54 19.40 -28.28
CA LEU A 787 -23.71 18.61 -27.88
C LEU A 787 -24.25 18.93 -26.47
N LYS A 788 -23.56 19.82 -25.72
CA LYS A 788 -23.98 20.17 -24.37
C LYS A 788 -25.20 21.11 -24.34
N ASN A 789 -25.28 22.02 -25.32
CA ASN A 789 -26.34 23.03 -25.43
C ASN A 789 -27.60 22.46 -26.10
N ASP A 790 -28.75 23.11 -25.90
CA ASP A 790 -30.00 22.79 -26.60
C ASP A 790 -30.65 24.11 -27.10
N PRO A 791 -30.72 24.35 -28.44
CA PRO A 791 -30.19 23.50 -29.51
C PRO A 791 -28.65 23.42 -29.48
N ALA A 792 -28.09 22.40 -30.16
CA ALA A 792 -26.65 22.26 -30.30
C ALA A 792 -26.04 23.50 -30.97
N ARG A 793 -24.82 23.89 -30.55
CA ARG A 793 -24.16 25.08 -31.09
C ARG A 793 -23.03 24.68 -32.02
N THR A 794 -23.07 25.17 -33.25
CA THR A 794 -22.10 24.83 -34.30
C THR A 794 -21.17 26.00 -34.62
N LEU A 795 -19.87 25.72 -34.74
CA LEU A 795 -18.85 26.66 -35.19
C LEU A 795 -18.25 26.19 -36.51
N SER A 796 -18.40 27.00 -37.57
CA SER A 796 -17.97 26.62 -38.93
C SER A 796 -16.72 27.37 -39.36
N LEU A 797 -15.85 26.69 -40.11
CA LEU A 797 -14.77 27.24 -40.91
C LEU A 797 -15.11 26.97 -42.39
N THR A 798 -15.18 28.02 -43.20
CA THR A 798 -15.63 27.93 -44.59
C THR A 798 -14.52 28.25 -45.57
N ASP A 799 -14.44 27.50 -46.67
CA ASP A 799 -13.67 27.73 -47.89
C ASP A 799 -12.34 28.50 -47.73
N GLU A 800 -12.33 29.83 -47.90
CA GLU A 800 -11.10 30.63 -47.84
C GLU A 800 -10.40 30.58 -46.46
N GLU A 801 -11.18 30.62 -45.37
CA GLU A 801 -10.63 30.54 -44.03
C GLU A 801 -10.06 29.15 -43.74
N LEU A 802 -10.72 28.11 -44.23
CA LEU A 802 -10.27 26.72 -44.09
C LEU A 802 -9.01 26.47 -44.94
N ALA A 803 -8.96 26.94 -46.18
CA ALA A 803 -7.78 26.81 -47.05
C ALA A 803 -6.55 27.47 -46.42
N LYS A 804 -6.71 28.69 -45.89
CA LYS A 804 -5.64 29.39 -45.17
C LYS A 804 -5.21 28.64 -43.90
N ALA A 805 -6.15 28.07 -43.16
CA ALA A 805 -5.84 27.26 -41.98
C ALA A 805 -5.09 25.97 -42.36
N ILE A 806 -5.45 25.32 -43.48
CA ILE A 806 -4.75 24.15 -44.00
C ILE A 806 -3.30 24.49 -44.36
N ASP A 807 -3.06 25.58 -45.10
CA ASP A 807 -1.71 26.05 -45.44
C ASP A 807 -0.86 26.30 -44.18
N GLN A 808 -1.47 26.93 -43.16
CA GLN A 808 -0.82 27.16 -41.87
C GLN A 808 -0.52 25.85 -41.14
N ALA A 809 -1.46 24.89 -41.12
CA ALA A 809 -1.26 23.58 -40.49
C ALA A 809 -0.13 22.78 -41.17
N VAL A 810 -0.04 22.82 -42.52
CA VAL A 810 1.08 22.23 -43.28
C VAL A 810 2.40 22.89 -42.89
N ALA A 811 2.45 24.23 -42.82
CA ALA A 811 3.65 24.96 -42.41
C ALA A 811 4.07 24.65 -40.96
N PHE A 812 3.12 24.57 -40.02
CA PHE A 812 3.40 24.18 -38.63
C PHE A 812 3.89 22.73 -38.54
N THR A 813 3.32 21.83 -39.34
CA THR A 813 3.79 20.43 -39.43
C THR A 813 5.23 20.36 -39.92
N ALA A 814 5.57 21.09 -40.97
CA ALA A 814 6.95 21.20 -41.47
C ALA A 814 7.91 21.70 -40.38
N ALA A 815 7.50 22.73 -39.63
CA ALA A 815 8.27 23.27 -38.52
C ALA A 815 8.47 22.26 -37.38
N GLY A 816 7.40 21.57 -36.96
CA GLY A 816 7.46 20.53 -35.91
C GLY A 816 8.39 19.38 -36.29
N VAL A 817 8.27 18.86 -37.51
CA VAL A 817 9.15 17.82 -38.06
C VAL A 817 10.61 18.26 -38.07
N HIS A 818 10.87 19.49 -38.49
CA HIS A 818 12.22 20.05 -38.52
C HIS A 818 12.83 20.19 -37.12
N LEU A 819 12.06 20.66 -36.14
CA LEU A 819 12.50 20.76 -34.74
C LEU A 819 12.87 19.39 -34.16
N GLN A 820 12.01 18.39 -34.39
CA GLN A 820 12.24 17.01 -33.96
C GLN A 820 13.50 16.42 -34.62
N ARG A 821 13.64 16.56 -35.95
CA ARG A 821 14.82 16.09 -36.69
C ARG A 821 16.10 16.79 -36.28
N LYS A 822 16.07 18.08 -35.93
CA LYS A 822 17.24 18.78 -35.37
C LYS A 822 17.62 18.32 -33.96
N GLY A 823 16.77 17.53 -33.31
CA GLY A 823 16.95 17.10 -31.93
C GLY A 823 16.75 18.22 -30.91
N GLN A 824 16.06 19.31 -31.30
CA GLN A 824 15.74 20.43 -30.43
C GLN A 824 14.34 20.25 -29.85
N ILE A 825 14.19 19.24 -28.99
CA ILE A 825 12.89 18.81 -28.45
C ILE A 825 12.73 19.52 -27.10
N ALA A 826 11.78 20.45 -27.03
CA ALA A 826 11.47 21.20 -25.82
C ALA A 826 9.99 21.01 -25.43
N PRO A 827 9.65 21.15 -24.13
CA PRO A 827 8.25 21.11 -23.70
C PRO A 827 7.42 22.19 -24.40
N GLY A 828 6.18 21.85 -24.75
CA GLY A 828 5.19 22.81 -25.23
C GLY A 828 4.67 23.76 -24.13
N PRO A 829 3.70 24.62 -24.44
CA PRO A 829 2.98 25.41 -23.43
C PRO A 829 2.44 24.54 -22.29
N ALA A 830 2.28 25.14 -21.10
CA ALA A 830 1.70 24.40 -19.98
C ALA A 830 0.24 24.04 -20.31
N PRO A 831 -0.18 22.76 -20.15
CA PRO A 831 -1.55 22.38 -20.40
C PRO A 831 -2.49 23.05 -19.39
N ALA A 832 -3.72 23.33 -19.82
CA ALA A 832 -4.69 24.06 -19.02
C ALA A 832 -5.20 23.27 -17.80
N PHE A 833 -5.13 21.93 -17.84
CA PHE A 833 -5.71 21.07 -16.81
C PHE A 833 -4.73 20.04 -16.27
N PHE A 834 -4.20 19.15 -17.12
CA PHE A 834 -3.38 18.03 -16.68
C PHE A 834 -2.38 17.60 -17.76
N ASP A 835 -1.17 17.23 -17.33
CA ASP A 835 -0.16 16.56 -18.15
C ASP A 835 0.10 15.17 -17.58
N SER A 836 -0.31 14.13 -18.32
CA SER A 836 -0.16 12.74 -17.92
C SER A 836 1.30 12.28 -17.81
N LEU A 837 2.24 13.06 -18.33
CA LEU A 837 3.67 12.76 -18.30
C LEU A 837 4.46 13.75 -17.43
N SER A 838 3.77 14.58 -16.63
CA SER A 838 4.39 15.50 -15.67
C SER A 838 5.33 14.84 -14.67
N ILE A 839 5.16 13.54 -14.38
CA ILE A 839 6.06 12.78 -13.50
C ILE A 839 7.51 12.69 -14.04
N ALA A 840 7.69 12.87 -15.35
CA ALA A 840 9.00 12.90 -16.00
C ALA A 840 9.64 14.30 -15.99
N LEU A 841 8.92 15.31 -15.51
CA LEU A 841 9.42 16.68 -15.35
C LEU A 841 9.90 16.93 -13.91
N PRO A 842 10.65 18.01 -13.67
CA PRO A 842 11.09 18.37 -12.32
C PRO A 842 9.89 18.59 -11.38
N ALA A 843 10.07 18.24 -10.10
CA ALA A 843 9.01 18.37 -9.09
C ALA A 843 8.50 19.83 -8.93
N ASP A 844 9.40 20.82 -9.06
CA ASP A 844 9.03 22.24 -9.15
C ASP A 844 8.97 22.67 -10.62
N LEU A 845 7.88 22.26 -11.29
CA LEU A 845 7.64 22.53 -12.71
C LEU A 845 7.55 24.03 -13.03
N GLU A 846 7.01 24.82 -12.10
CA GLU A 846 6.84 26.26 -12.30
C GLU A 846 8.20 26.97 -12.33
N SER A 847 9.07 26.70 -11.35
CA SER A 847 10.42 27.27 -11.33
C SER A 847 11.22 26.79 -12.54
N TYR A 848 11.15 25.52 -12.90
CA TYR A 848 11.81 24.98 -14.09
C TYR A 848 11.39 25.72 -15.37
N ARG A 849 10.08 25.83 -15.63
CA ARG A 849 9.55 26.55 -16.80
C ARG A 849 9.90 28.05 -16.76
N ARG A 850 9.94 28.66 -15.58
CA ARG A 850 10.33 30.07 -15.42
C ARG A 850 11.80 30.29 -15.77
N VAL A 851 12.71 29.47 -15.24
CA VAL A 851 14.15 29.54 -15.51
C VAL A 851 14.44 29.34 -17.00
N LYS A 852 13.80 28.35 -17.63
CA LYS A 852 14.03 27.99 -19.04
C LYS A 852 13.16 28.74 -20.06
N ARG A 853 12.31 29.68 -19.63
CA ARG A 853 11.27 30.31 -20.45
C ARG A 853 11.78 30.86 -21.78
N ARG A 854 12.87 31.62 -21.74
CA ARG A 854 13.46 32.24 -22.94
C ARG A 854 14.00 31.20 -23.92
N LEU A 855 14.60 30.12 -23.40
CA LEU A 855 15.18 29.05 -24.21
C LEU A 855 14.11 28.22 -24.89
N PHE A 856 13.06 27.85 -24.16
CA PHE A 856 11.94 27.11 -24.75
C PHE A 856 11.20 27.95 -25.79
N ALA A 857 11.04 29.25 -25.57
CA ALA A 857 10.50 30.15 -26.59
C ALA A 857 11.42 30.24 -27.83
N GLN A 858 12.75 30.28 -27.65
CA GLN A 858 13.70 30.27 -28.77
C GLN A 858 13.67 28.95 -29.55
N VAL A 859 13.63 27.81 -28.87
CA VAL A 859 13.56 26.49 -29.52
C VAL A 859 12.23 26.33 -30.26
N ASN A 860 11.12 26.73 -29.63
CA ASN A 860 9.78 26.54 -30.18
C ASN A 860 9.28 27.73 -31.02
N SER A 861 10.14 28.68 -31.38
CA SER A 861 9.72 29.95 -32.02
C SER A 861 8.92 29.76 -33.31
N ALA A 862 9.12 28.64 -34.01
CA ALA A 862 8.38 28.30 -35.22
C ALA A 862 6.94 27.85 -34.95
N LEU A 863 6.64 27.36 -33.73
CA LEU A 863 5.31 26.92 -33.29
C LEU A 863 4.58 27.97 -32.43
N ASP A 864 5.25 29.03 -31.96
CA ASP A 864 4.64 30.10 -31.15
C ASP A 864 3.41 30.74 -31.81
N LYS A 865 3.40 30.86 -33.15
CA LYS A 865 2.24 31.36 -33.89
C LYS A 865 1.00 30.49 -33.75
N LEU A 866 1.16 29.17 -33.67
CA LEU A 866 0.05 28.24 -33.40
C LEU A 866 -0.49 28.43 -31.98
N TRP A 867 0.40 28.55 -30.99
CA TRP A 867 0.01 28.64 -29.58
C TRP A 867 -0.59 30.00 -29.20
N SER A 868 -0.30 31.04 -29.99
CA SER A 868 -0.89 32.37 -29.86
C SER A 868 -2.15 32.55 -30.71
N SER A 869 -2.50 31.58 -31.58
CA SER A 869 -3.68 31.66 -32.43
C SER A 869 -4.98 31.55 -31.61
N PRO A 870 -5.98 32.40 -31.87
CA PRO A 870 -7.29 32.34 -31.23
C PRO A 870 -8.18 31.18 -31.68
#